data_AF-A0A7X7A4A6-F1
#
_entry.id   AF-A0A7X7A4A6-F1
#
_cell.length_a   1.000
_cell.length_b   1.000
_cell.length_c   1.000
_cell.angle_alpha   90.00
_cell.angle_beta   90.00
_cell.angle_gamma   90.00
#
_symmetry.space_group_name_H-M   'P 1'
#
loop_
_entity.id
_entity.type
_entity.pdbx_description
1 polymer ?
#
loop_
_entity_poly.entity_id
_entity_poly.type
_entity_poly.pdbx_seq_one_letter_code
_entity_poly.pdbx_strand_id
1 'polypeptide(L)'
;MFRAATLLYTVPLLLLAACRMVSAAPAPVPVANGGFEEGLGQWAALRPEGYGHGEFGITTAEAHTGKNAIRITTVPEGEKVLIGLTHGRMIALPDDSRTFRLSVWLKANKAPKAIELRIASAGRDGRALTPWQEKGWRFIRPPVDPHVGKWHQAVAEFAAQQEWGGLYLTVWINGAGADVLIDDISLEAVDPTDWMVASVGERLPDPNPGTALWWEGPLRKVFPNEEPPKARGNGIALCAAGDEYEAVQLCVRPARAVEEARVSFTDLAGPGKIPASALNARFVGLIDVKEPKAGRSYTGLTPDPLLPDETATLPAGQTTALWITLKVPRGTPAGDYRGSVTLAGKGLKASVPLSVRVYGFDLPEHPRLRTIARIWQSHEGYMELFRQNLREHRCSGTSYIGGITAKREGDTVVVDTSKLKETADENIRRYGFQVFNVPAIFLGDASGLYAKDKKWQGFEVFTPEFDRAFESYCKQVGDALRAEGLLPYALWQIWDEPQNREMKEMCIHLARLVKKAVPDARIYLTAGVEDELLDWVDIWNLPWPSTYSSEAAAKVRAKGASLWAYENGLYSLDVMDSSLRMRAFPWRLRRYGIEGVEWWAISQWKSDPWTVPNQYAPQNGGGFFLYPTKDRKGAPIDSIRWELYREGVEDYDLLTLFAEEQDRVLKALGVSDTRLSGQAQMLELVSRVALSTVDATDDPRVIEETRRAVAERVEFLRRAPAAVAGFVTGAKGTTLLVTAEKGARVVVDGKPQTGAMISVPVKPGQPVRVEVTRGKATKRIVLR
;
A
#
# COMPACT_ATOMS: atom_id res chain seq x y z
N MET A 1 -3.45 -74.26 5.91
CA MET A 1 -2.58 -73.94 7.08
C MET A 1 -2.50 -72.43 7.21
N PHE A 2 -2.92 -71.90 8.38
CA PHE A 2 -2.55 -70.67 9.11
C PHE A 2 -1.68 -69.60 8.38
N ARG A 3 -1.82 -68.28 8.54
CA ARG A 3 -2.68 -67.30 9.27
C ARG A 3 -2.29 -65.94 8.63
N ALA A 4 -3.22 -65.11 8.17
CA ALA A 4 -3.75 -63.91 8.85
C ALA A 4 -2.70 -62.88 9.34
N ALA A 5 -2.70 -61.67 8.76
CA ALA A 5 -2.96 -60.40 9.48
C ALA A 5 -2.92 -59.19 8.52
N THR A 6 -4.13 -58.71 8.23
CA THR A 6 -4.48 -57.34 7.80
C THR A 6 -3.97 -56.32 8.83
N LEU A 7 -3.28 -55.25 8.40
CA LEU A 7 -3.12 -54.05 9.23
C LEU A 7 -3.79 -52.86 8.53
N LEU A 8 -4.78 -52.32 9.25
CA LEU A 8 -5.62 -51.22 8.89
C LEU A 8 -4.84 -49.90 8.75
N TYR A 9 -5.18 -49.14 7.72
CA TYR A 9 -5.00 -47.69 7.68
C TYR A 9 -5.89 -47.04 8.73
N THR A 10 -5.33 -46.76 9.90
CA THR A 10 -5.87 -45.79 10.87
C THR A 10 -4.94 -44.60 10.94
N VAL A 11 -5.20 -43.60 10.09
CA VAL A 11 -4.71 -42.24 10.30
C VAL A 11 -5.64 -41.62 11.36
N PRO A 12 -5.16 -41.21 12.54
CA PRO A 12 -6.02 -40.48 13.46
C PRO A 12 -6.22 -39.06 12.91
N LEU A 13 -7.49 -38.65 12.86
CA LEU A 13 -7.94 -37.27 12.87
C LEU A 13 -7.10 -36.46 13.87
N LEU A 14 -6.26 -35.56 13.38
CA LEU A 14 -5.64 -34.46 14.13
C LEU A 14 -5.43 -33.28 13.17
N LEU A 15 -6.53 -32.81 12.57
CA LEU A 15 -6.63 -31.52 11.87
C LEU A 15 -7.91 -30.84 12.36
N LEU A 16 -7.86 -30.43 13.63
CA LEU A 16 -8.83 -29.57 14.29
C LEU A 16 -8.03 -28.73 15.31
N ALA A 17 -7.07 -27.97 14.81
CA ALA A 17 -6.59 -26.81 15.55
C ALA A 17 -7.67 -25.73 15.41
N ALA A 18 -8.44 -25.60 16.48
CA ALA A 18 -9.62 -24.77 16.58
C ALA A 18 -9.31 -23.30 16.27
N CYS A 19 -9.94 -22.76 15.22
CA CYS A 19 -10.44 -21.38 15.32
C CYS A 19 -11.50 -21.39 16.41
N ARG A 20 -11.15 -20.91 17.60
CA ARG A 20 -12.14 -20.59 18.62
C ARG A 20 -13.08 -19.54 18.04
N MET A 21 -14.32 -19.94 17.75
CA MET A 21 -15.43 -18.99 17.67
C MET A 21 -15.59 -18.34 19.06
N VAL A 22 -15.62 -17.01 19.06
CA VAL A 22 -15.73 -16.11 20.23
C VAL A 22 -14.55 -16.27 21.19
N SER A 23 -13.40 -15.71 20.82
CA SER A 23 -12.38 -15.37 21.80
C SER A 23 -12.98 -14.39 22.80
N ALA A 24 -12.89 -14.70 24.10
CA ALA A 24 -13.12 -13.71 25.14
C ALA A 24 -12.22 -12.51 24.84
N ALA A 25 -12.66 -11.28 25.15
CA ALA A 25 -11.82 -10.09 24.99
C ALA A 25 -10.42 -10.41 25.55
N PRO A 26 -9.36 -10.23 24.75
CA PRO A 26 -8.04 -10.73 25.12
C PRO A 26 -7.63 -10.11 26.46
N ALA A 27 -7.00 -10.91 27.33
CA ALA A 27 -6.65 -10.46 28.65
C ALA A 27 -5.66 -9.28 28.56
N PRO A 28 -5.90 -8.17 29.29
CA PRO A 28 -4.94 -7.08 29.35
C PRO A 28 -3.60 -7.61 29.89
N VAL A 29 -2.50 -7.26 29.24
CA VAL A 29 -1.16 -7.56 29.74
C VAL A 29 -0.84 -6.49 30.78
N PRO A 30 -0.64 -6.83 32.07
CA PRO A 30 -0.47 -5.82 33.10
C PRO A 30 0.76 -4.94 32.85
N VAL A 31 0.51 -3.65 32.56
CA VAL A 31 1.53 -2.60 32.57
C VAL A 31 1.44 -1.89 33.91
N ALA A 32 2.37 -2.18 34.82
CA ALA A 32 2.35 -1.61 36.16
C ALA A 32 2.48 -0.08 36.09
N ASN A 33 1.56 0.63 36.76
CA ASN A 33 1.52 2.09 36.81
C ASN A 33 1.55 2.76 35.41
N GLY A 34 0.78 2.23 34.45
CA GLY A 34 0.69 2.76 33.08
C GLY A 34 0.03 4.14 32.95
N GLY A 35 -0.86 4.50 33.89
CA GLY A 35 -1.48 5.83 34.00
C GLY A 35 -0.85 6.73 35.06
N PHE A 36 0.35 6.38 35.56
CA PHE A 36 1.17 7.25 36.43
C PHE A 36 0.53 7.74 37.75
N GLU A 37 -0.54 7.12 38.22
CA GLU A 37 -1.22 7.48 39.49
C GLU A 37 -0.33 7.31 40.72
N GLU A 38 0.67 6.43 40.68
CA GLU A 38 1.68 6.25 41.73
C GLU A 38 2.94 7.11 41.49
N GLY A 39 2.84 8.13 40.63
CA GLY A 39 3.96 8.92 40.15
C GLY A 39 4.81 8.13 39.16
N LEU A 40 6.14 8.17 39.31
CA LEU A 40 7.04 7.41 38.44
C LEU A 40 6.94 5.89 38.68
N GLY A 41 6.85 5.43 39.94
CA GLY A 41 6.68 4.01 40.27
C GLY A 41 7.73 3.11 39.60
N GLN A 42 7.28 2.25 38.67
CA GLN A 42 8.15 1.36 37.88
C GLN A 42 8.83 2.04 36.69
N TRP A 43 8.51 3.30 36.39
CA TRP A 43 9.08 4.06 35.29
C TRP A 43 10.27 4.90 35.76
N ALA A 44 11.28 5.05 34.91
CA ALA A 44 12.46 5.85 35.19
C ALA A 44 12.84 6.72 33.99
N ALA A 45 13.40 7.90 34.26
CA ALA A 45 14.01 8.72 33.23
C ALA A 45 15.28 8.04 32.71
N LEU A 46 15.43 8.00 31.38
CA LEU A 46 16.59 7.46 30.68
C LEU A 46 17.33 8.61 29.99
N ARG A 47 18.60 8.78 30.35
CA ARG A 47 19.49 9.87 29.90
C ARG A 47 20.75 9.26 29.27
N PRO A 48 20.79 9.06 27.95
CA PRO A 48 21.90 8.40 27.26
C PRO A 48 23.12 9.33 27.14
N GLU A 49 24.31 8.82 27.36
CA GLU A 49 25.55 9.61 27.25
C GLU A 49 25.70 10.27 25.86
N GLY A 50 26.27 11.49 25.84
CA GLY A 50 26.53 12.25 24.61
C GLY A 50 25.36 13.07 24.06
N TYR A 51 24.25 13.17 24.80
CA TYR A 51 23.11 14.02 24.47
C TYR A 51 22.86 15.08 25.55
N GLY A 52 22.33 16.24 25.15
CA GLY A 52 21.67 17.13 26.11
C GLY A 52 20.47 16.40 26.74
N HIS A 53 20.16 16.70 28.00
CA HIS A 53 19.05 16.05 28.71
C HIS A 53 17.93 17.04 28.99
N GLY A 54 16.70 16.62 28.71
CA GLY A 54 15.51 17.32 29.15
C GLY A 54 15.23 17.17 30.64
N GLU A 55 14.19 17.87 31.09
CA GLU A 55 13.56 17.68 32.39
C GLU A 55 12.33 16.76 32.25
N PHE A 56 11.99 16.14 33.37
CA PHE A 56 10.89 15.20 33.47
C PHE A 56 10.15 15.46 34.77
N GLY A 57 8.81 15.53 34.73
CA GLY A 57 7.99 15.79 35.90
C GLY A 57 6.61 15.16 35.80
N ILE A 58 5.98 14.94 36.95
CA ILE A 58 4.56 14.57 37.03
C ILE A 58 3.74 15.87 37.00
N THR A 59 2.65 15.86 36.27
CA THR A 59 1.69 16.98 36.23
C THR A 59 0.28 16.50 36.51
N THR A 60 -0.52 17.33 37.18
CA THR A 60 -1.94 17.08 37.47
C THR A 60 -2.89 17.98 36.69
N ALA A 61 -2.36 19.01 36.01
CA ALA A 61 -3.17 20.02 35.34
C ALA A 61 -3.69 19.60 33.97
N GLU A 62 -3.08 18.58 33.35
CA GLU A 62 -3.32 18.22 31.96
C GLU A 62 -3.39 16.71 31.73
N ALA A 63 -3.63 15.90 32.76
CA ALA A 63 -3.74 14.44 32.64
C ALA A 63 -4.81 14.04 31.61
N HIS A 64 -4.59 12.95 30.89
CA HIS A 64 -5.55 12.46 29.90
C HIS A 64 -6.74 11.81 30.61
N THR A 65 -6.44 10.88 31.51
CA THR A 65 -7.39 10.35 32.49
C THR A 65 -6.75 10.36 33.89
N GLY A 66 -7.52 10.01 34.93
CA GLY A 66 -6.97 9.98 36.29
C GLY A 66 -6.56 11.36 36.81
N LYS A 67 -5.51 11.38 37.63
CA LYS A 67 -4.97 12.58 38.30
C LYS A 67 -3.60 12.97 37.79
N ASN A 68 -2.81 12.04 37.28
CA ASN A 68 -1.40 12.27 36.96
C ASN A 68 -1.12 11.96 35.50
N ALA A 69 -0.28 12.79 34.87
CA ALA A 69 0.41 12.44 33.63
C ALA A 69 1.88 12.80 33.75
N ILE A 70 2.67 12.26 32.83
CA ILE A 70 4.07 12.62 32.69
C ILE A 70 4.21 13.82 31.76
N ARG A 71 5.03 14.80 32.14
CA ARG A 71 5.49 15.88 31.28
C ARG A 71 6.99 15.79 31.06
N ILE A 72 7.40 15.83 29.81
CA ILE A 72 8.79 15.81 29.35
C ILE A 72 9.08 17.13 28.65
N THR A 73 10.04 17.89 29.14
CA THR A 73 10.49 19.15 28.54
C THR A 73 11.96 19.05 28.14
N THR A 74 12.37 19.63 27.02
CA THR A 74 13.75 19.51 26.51
C THR A 74 14.35 20.91 26.27
N VAL A 75 15.39 21.30 27.02
CA VAL A 75 16.12 22.58 26.84
C VAL A 75 17.58 22.33 27.26
N PRO A 76 18.60 22.57 26.39
CA PRO A 76 18.91 23.89 25.81
C PRO A 76 18.92 23.98 24.27
N GLU A 77 18.75 25.22 23.78
CA GLU A 77 18.71 25.59 22.36
C GLU A 77 20.04 25.31 21.64
N GLY A 78 19.98 24.80 20.40
CA GLY A 78 21.16 24.58 19.56
C GLY A 78 21.81 23.19 19.65
N GLU A 79 21.36 22.30 20.54
CA GLU A 79 21.91 20.95 20.72
C GLU A 79 20.92 19.82 20.38
N LYS A 80 21.44 18.61 20.16
CA LYS A 80 20.63 17.38 20.11
C LYS A 80 20.27 16.98 21.55
N VAL A 81 19.02 17.27 21.95
CA VAL A 81 18.48 16.86 23.25
C VAL A 81 17.70 15.56 23.09
N LEU A 82 18.01 14.57 23.92
CA LEU A 82 17.35 13.26 23.93
C LEU A 82 17.06 12.84 25.37
N ILE A 83 15.80 12.53 25.64
CA ILE A 83 15.34 12.02 26.94
C ILE A 83 14.34 10.89 26.72
N GLY A 84 14.45 9.84 27.52
CA GLY A 84 13.55 8.69 27.47
C GLY A 84 12.82 8.46 28.79
N LEU A 85 11.68 7.78 28.72
CA LEU A 85 10.94 7.22 29.84
C LEU A 85 10.92 5.70 29.67
N THR A 86 11.60 4.96 30.55
CA THR A 86 11.71 3.50 30.44
C THR A 86 11.04 2.79 31.59
N HIS A 87 10.35 1.69 31.29
CA HIS A 87 9.81 0.79 32.32
C HIS A 87 10.97 -0.02 32.92
N GLY A 88 11.13 0.03 34.23
CA GLY A 88 12.26 -0.54 34.98
C GLY A 88 12.15 -2.03 35.27
N ARG A 89 10.97 -2.63 35.03
CA ARG A 89 10.77 -4.08 35.10
C ARG A 89 10.42 -4.66 33.74
N MET A 90 10.70 -5.94 33.54
CA MET A 90 10.20 -6.63 32.35
C MET A 90 8.67 -6.73 32.44
N ILE A 91 7.98 -6.34 31.37
CA ILE A 91 6.56 -6.62 31.18
C ILE A 91 6.47 -8.04 30.62
N ALA A 92 5.99 -8.99 31.42
CA ALA A 92 5.90 -10.39 31.02
C ALA A 92 4.82 -10.57 29.94
N LEU A 93 5.15 -11.28 28.87
CA LEU A 93 4.21 -11.60 27.81
C LEU A 93 3.58 -12.97 28.08
N PRO A 94 2.28 -13.14 27.83
CA PRO A 94 1.63 -14.44 27.96
C PRO A 94 2.08 -15.39 26.84
N ASP A 95 2.22 -16.68 27.16
CA ASP A 95 2.68 -17.71 26.22
C ASP A 95 1.62 -18.09 25.16
N ASP A 96 0.34 -17.76 25.37
CA ASP A 96 -0.79 -18.14 24.53
C ASP A 96 -1.10 -17.13 23.40
N SER A 97 -0.42 -15.99 23.38
CA SER A 97 -0.53 -14.98 22.32
C SER A 97 0.84 -14.65 21.73
N ARG A 98 0.81 -14.25 20.46
CA ARG A 98 1.99 -13.77 19.73
C ARG A 98 1.87 -12.36 19.26
N THR A 99 0.66 -11.85 19.10
CA THR A 99 0.45 -10.51 18.58
C THR A 99 -0.04 -9.63 19.72
N PHE A 100 0.52 -8.43 19.79
CA PHE A 100 0.28 -7.48 20.86
C PHE A 100 0.04 -6.09 20.29
N ARG A 101 -0.84 -5.33 20.95
CA ARG A 101 -1.07 -3.91 20.70
C ARG A 101 -0.59 -3.11 21.90
N LEU A 102 0.37 -2.23 21.67
CA LEU A 102 0.82 -1.20 22.60
C LEU A 102 0.07 0.09 22.28
N SER A 103 -0.55 0.69 23.28
CA SER A 103 -1.17 2.01 23.17
C SER A 103 -0.55 2.98 24.16
N VAL A 104 -0.33 4.22 23.71
CA VAL A 104 0.21 5.32 24.54
C VAL A 104 -0.56 6.59 24.20
N TRP A 105 -1.14 7.25 25.20
CA TRP A 105 -1.71 8.58 24.99
C TRP A 105 -0.62 9.63 25.08
N LEU A 106 -0.61 10.54 24.11
CA LEU A 106 0.42 11.59 23.97
C LEU A 106 -0.23 12.92 23.61
N LYS A 107 0.33 14.02 24.11
CA LYS A 107 -0.01 15.38 23.69
C LYS A 107 1.25 16.24 23.66
N ALA A 108 1.59 16.80 22.52
CA ALA A 108 2.66 17.79 22.45
C ALA A 108 2.09 19.20 22.69
N ASN A 109 2.61 19.92 23.68
CA ASN A 109 2.40 21.37 23.79
C ASN A 109 3.36 22.13 22.86
N LYS A 110 4.56 21.56 22.64
CA LYS A 110 5.51 21.96 21.60
C LYS A 110 6.04 20.70 20.93
N ALA A 111 5.95 20.63 19.60
CA ALA A 111 6.32 19.43 18.84
C ALA A 111 7.82 19.10 19.04
N PRO A 112 8.16 17.86 19.42
CA PRO A 112 9.53 17.37 19.29
C PRO A 112 9.92 17.19 17.81
N LYS A 113 11.21 16.98 17.57
CA LYS A 113 11.70 16.51 16.26
C LYS A 113 11.22 15.08 15.99
N ALA A 114 11.23 14.21 17.00
CA ALA A 114 10.72 12.85 16.88
C ALA A 114 10.25 12.30 18.24
N ILE A 115 9.24 11.44 18.19
CA ILE A 115 8.84 10.56 19.29
C ILE A 115 9.03 9.12 18.79
N GLU A 116 9.69 8.27 19.58
CA GLU A 116 9.84 6.84 19.28
C GLU A 116 9.33 6.02 20.46
N LEU A 117 8.45 5.05 20.18
CA LEU A 117 8.23 3.95 21.13
C LEU A 117 9.34 2.93 20.89
N ARG A 118 9.98 2.41 21.94
CA ARG A 118 10.98 1.34 21.81
C ARG A 118 10.54 0.15 22.61
N ILE A 119 10.35 -0.96 21.91
CA ILE A 119 10.02 -2.25 22.50
C ILE A 119 11.25 -3.13 22.38
N ALA A 120 11.89 -3.40 23.52
CA ALA A 120 13.08 -4.24 23.61
C ALA A 120 12.71 -5.61 24.14
N SER A 121 13.08 -6.67 23.42
CA SER A 121 12.75 -8.03 23.81
C SER A 121 13.62 -8.56 24.95
N ALA A 122 13.01 -9.39 25.81
CA ALA A 122 13.68 -10.07 26.91
C ALA A 122 13.29 -11.55 26.95
N GLY A 123 14.24 -12.40 27.34
CA GLY A 123 13.99 -13.82 27.61
C GLY A 123 13.15 -14.02 28.86
N ARG A 124 12.69 -15.26 29.10
CA ARG A 124 11.92 -15.61 30.31
C ARG A 124 12.70 -15.41 31.62
N ASP A 125 14.02 -15.34 31.53
CA ASP A 125 14.92 -15.03 32.63
C ASP A 125 15.12 -13.52 32.86
N GLY A 126 14.42 -12.67 32.09
CA GLY A 126 14.53 -11.21 32.16
C GLY A 126 15.74 -10.63 31.45
N ARG A 127 16.60 -11.45 30.82
CA ARG A 127 17.77 -10.94 30.10
C ARG A 127 17.37 -10.38 28.75
N ALA A 128 17.85 -9.17 28.44
CA ALA A 128 17.66 -8.57 27.13
C ALA A 128 18.25 -9.47 26.04
N LEU A 129 17.45 -9.75 25.00
CA LEU A 129 17.92 -10.51 23.85
C LEU A 129 18.78 -9.57 23.01
N THR A 130 20.09 -9.82 22.96
CA THR A 130 21.09 -8.84 22.51
C THR A 130 20.81 -8.31 21.10
N PRO A 131 20.98 -7.00 20.81
CA PRO A 131 20.37 -6.39 19.63
C PRO A 131 21.16 -6.54 18.31
N TRP A 132 22.44 -6.87 18.35
CA TRP A 132 23.36 -6.19 17.42
C TRP A 132 24.12 -7.01 16.38
N GLN A 133 24.25 -8.35 16.48
CA GLN A 133 25.25 -8.98 15.62
C GLN A 133 24.84 -10.13 14.71
N GLU A 134 23.70 -10.82 14.89
CA GLU A 134 23.34 -11.86 13.93
C GLU A 134 21.83 -11.97 13.78
N LYS A 135 21.33 -11.46 12.64
CA LYS A 135 20.00 -11.75 12.04
C LYS A 135 18.77 -11.24 12.80
N GLY A 136 18.18 -10.14 12.31
CA GLY A 136 16.76 -9.83 12.48
C GLY A 136 16.38 -9.17 13.81
N TRP A 137 16.16 -7.85 13.77
CA TRP A 137 15.42 -6.99 14.70
C TRP A 137 14.92 -7.61 16.03
N ARG A 138 15.63 -7.37 17.13
CA ARG A 138 15.19 -7.69 18.51
C ARG A 138 14.58 -6.49 19.26
N PHE A 139 14.34 -5.43 18.49
CA PHE A 139 13.84 -4.13 18.93
C PHE A 139 12.85 -3.60 17.89
N ILE A 140 11.73 -3.06 18.34
CA ILE A 140 10.72 -2.41 17.49
C ILE A 140 10.69 -0.94 17.86
N ARG A 141 10.75 -0.08 16.85
CA ARG A 141 10.83 1.37 17.01
C ARG A 141 9.75 2.07 16.18
N PRO A 142 8.45 1.95 16.52
CA PRO A 142 7.41 2.68 15.83
C PRO A 142 7.66 4.18 16.04
N PRO A 143 7.83 4.96 14.96
CA PRO A 143 7.79 6.41 15.06
C PRO A 143 6.37 6.83 15.43
N VAL A 144 6.26 7.92 16.19
CA VAL A 144 4.97 8.48 16.59
C VAL A 144 4.86 9.92 16.10
N ASP A 145 3.73 10.25 15.50
CA ASP A 145 3.42 11.59 14.99
C ASP A 145 3.27 12.58 16.17
N PRO A 146 4.03 13.69 16.21
CA PRO A 146 3.89 14.70 17.25
C PRO A 146 2.59 15.52 17.07
N HIS A 147 1.48 15.03 17.63
CA HIS A 147 0.22 15.78 17.67
C HIS A 147 0.28 16.96 18.64
N VAL A 148 0.20 18.19 18.12
CA VAL A 148 0.24 19.42 18.93
C VAL A 148 -1.15 19.82 19.43
N GLY A 149 -1.25 20.11 20.72
CA GLY A 149 -2.40 20.77 21.34
C GLY A 149 -3.59 19.86 21.68
N LYS A 150 -3.57 18.59 21.27
CA LYS A 150 -4.61 17.60 21.60
C LYS A 150 -4.00 16.27 21.98
N TRP A 151 -4.65 15.58 22.92
CA TRP A 151 -4.38 14.18 23.22
C TRP A 151 -4.68 13.31 22.01
N HIS A 152 -3.76 12.42 21.69
CA HIS A 152 -3.89 11.41 20.66
C HIS A 152 -3.34 10.09 21.17
N GLN A 153 -3.99 8.99 20.78
CA GLN A 153 -3.53 7.65 21.12
C GLN A 153 -2.62 7.15 20.01
N ALA A 154 -1.33 6.99 20.32
CA ALA A 154 -0.40 6.30 19.45
C ALA A 154 -0.51 4.79 19.67
N VAL A 155 -0.64 4.03 18.57
CA VAL A 155 -0.79 2.58 18.60
C VAL A 155 0.36 1.93 17.84
N ALA A 156 0.95 0.90 18.44
CA ALA A 156 1.96 0.05 17.82
C ALA A 156 1.59 -1.42 17.97
N GLU A 157 1.51 -2.13 16.85
CA GLU A 157 1.21 -3.56 16.82
C GLU A 157 2.45 -4.34 16.42
N PHE A 158 2.70 -5.45 17.12
CA PHE A 158 3.88 -6.28 16.88
C PHE A 158 3.62 -7.75 17.17
N ALA A 159 4.46 -8.61 16.58
CA ALA A 159 4.49 -10.04 16.84
C ALA A 159 5.73 -10.42 17.68
N ALA A 160 5.51 -10.98 18.87
CA ALA A 160 6.55 -11.53 19.72
C ALA A 160 7.06 -12.88 19.16
N GLN A 161 8.38 -13.06 19.16
CA GLN A 161 9.03 -14.28 18.71
C GLN A 161 9.02 -15.36 19.81
N GLN A 162 9.39 -16.60 19.47
CA GLN A 162 9.26 -17.74 20.37
C GLN A 162 10.05 -17.65 21.67
N GLU A 163 11.19 -17.00 21.59
CA GLU A 163 12.12 -16.82 22.68
C GLU A 163 11.78 -15.64 23.60
N TRP A 164 10.80 -14.80 23.24
CA TRP A 164 10.40 -13.65 24.04
C TRP A 164 9.60 -14.12 25.26
N GLY A 165 10.13 -13.87 26.47
CA GLY A 165 9.39 -14.03 27.72
C GLY A 165 8.75 -12.72 28.22
N GLY A 166 9.18 -11.60 27.66
CA GLY A 166 8.71 -10.27 28.03
C GLY A 166 9.34 -9.16 27.21
N LEU A 167 9.04 -7.92 27.57
CA LEU A 167 9.62 -6.73 26.95
C LEU A 167 9.95 -5.64 27.96
N TYR A 168 10.89 -4.77 27.57
CA TYR A 168 11.06 -3.46 28.16
C TYR A 168 10.51 -2.42 27.19
N LEU A 169 9.74 -1.47 27.73
CA LEU A 169 9.15 -0.38 26.98
C LEU A 169 9.86 0.93 27.32
N THR A 170 10.26 1.67 26.29
CA THR A 170 10.79 3.02 26.43
C THR A 170 10.09 4.00 25.50
N VAL A 171 9.65 5.15 25.99
CA VAL A 171 9.21 6.28 25.13
C VAL A 171 10.35 7.28 25.02
N TRP A 172 10.82 7.55 23.81
CA TRP A 172 11.90 8.50 23.55
C TRP A 172 11.37 9.78 22.92
N ILE A 173 11.84 10.92 23.44
CA ILE A 173 11.55 12.25 22.90
C ILE A 173 12.87 12.89 22.46
N ASN A 174 12.94 13.29 21.20
CA ASN A 174 14.10 13.93 20.58
C ASN A 174 13.73 15.31 20.04
N GLY A 175 14.58 16.30 20.28
CA GLY A 175 14.49 17.63 19.70
C GLY A 175 14.41 18.72 20.77
N ALA A 176 15.24 19.75 20.65
CA ALA A 176 15.25 20.88 21.57
C ALA A 176 13.92 21.64 21.55
N GLY A 177 13.47 22.11 22.71
CA GLY A 177 12.24 22.88 22.88
C GLY A 177 10.96 22.06 22.94
N ALA A 178 11.04 20.73 22.84
CA ALA A 178 9.88 19.85 22.97
C ALA A 178 9.25 19.93 24.36
N ASP A 179 7.93 19.85 24.39
CA ASP A 179 7.10 19.79 25.59
C ASP A 179 5.99 18.78 25.33
N VAL A 180 6.14 17.58 25.90
CA VAL A 180 5.32 16.40 25.59
C VAL A 180 4.74 15.83 26.87
N LEU A 181 3.42 15.60 26.84
CA LEU A 181 2.67 14.89 27.86
C LEU A 181 2.48 13.43 27.43
N ILE A 182 2.61 12.50 28.37
CA ILE A 182 2.45 11.06 28.19
C ILE A 182 1.52 10.54 29.28
N ASP A 183 0.56 9.70 28.90
CA ASP A 183 -0.38 9.07 29.82
C ASP A 183 -0.89 7.72 29.28
N ASP A 184 -1.59 6.97 30.14
CA ASP A 184 -2.40 5.80 29.80
C ASP A 184 -1.69 4.77 28.89
N ILE A 185 -0.52 4.29 29.32
CA ILE A 185 0.23 3.24 28.63
C ILE A 185 -0.42 1.88 28.89
N SER A 186 -0.87 1.22 27.83
CA SER A 186 -1.47 -0.11 27.90
C SER A 186 -0.87 -1.09 26.89
N LEU A 187 -0.87 -2.36 27.26
CA LEU A 187 -0.46 -3.47 26.40
C LEU A 187 -1.55 -4.54 26.46
N GLU A 188 -1.99 -5.01 25.30
CA GLU A 188 -2.98 -6.07 25.18
C GLU A 188 -2.51 -7.14 24.21
N ALA A 189 -2.79 -8.40 24.54
CA ALA A 189 -2.78 -9.46 23.54
C ALA A 189 -3.90 -9.19 22.53
N VAL A 190 -3.71 -9.57 21.28
CA VAL A 190 -4.70 -9.33 20.21
C VAL A 190 -4.77 -10.56 19.31
N ASP A 191 -5.97 -10.91 18.89
CA ASP A 191 -6.19 -12.00 17.95
C ASP A 191 -6.04 -11.45 16.52
N PRO A 192 -5.08 -11.94 15.71
CA PRO A 192 -4.96 -11.54 14.31
C PRO A 192 -6.25 -11.60 13.48
N THR A 193 -7.22 -12.44 13.88
CA THR A 193 -8.52 -12.54 13.22
C THR A 193 -9.42 -11.33 13.43
N ASP A 194 -9.12 -10.45 14.39
CA ASP A 194 -9.84 -9.18 14.58
C ASP A 194 -9.69 -8.24 13.37
N TRP A 195 -8.62 -8.41 12.57
CA TRP A 195 -8.40 -7.67 11.33
C TRP A 195 -8.90 -8.42 10.08
N MET A 196 -9.70 -9.48 10.25
CA MET A 196 -10.28 -10.17 9.12
C MET A 196 -11.26 -9.25 8.36
N VAL A 197 -10.94 -8.97 7.09
CA VAL A 197 -11.77 -8.13 6.21
C VAL A 197 -13.16 -8.74 6.07
N ALA A 198 -14.22 -8.00 6.42
CA ALA A 198 -15.58 -8.49 6.40
C ALA A 198 -15.99 -9.08 5.03
N SER A 199 -16.72 -10.19 5.04
CA SER A 199 -17.27 -10.81 3.83
C SER A 199 -18.29 -9.89 3.16
N VAL A 200 -18.16 -9.72 1.84
CA VAL A 200 -19.13 -9.02 0.98
C VAL A 200 -19.81 -9.97 0.00
N GLY A 201 -19.38 -11.22 0.01
CA GLY A 201 -19.82 -12.28 -0.86
C GLY A 201 -21.23 -12.79 -0.61
N GLU A 202 -21.76 -13.52 -1.60
CA GLU A 202 -23.07 -14.15 -1.53
C GLU A 202 -22.98 -15.64 -1.87
N ARG A 203 -23.67 -16.47 -1.08
CA ARG A 203 -23.85 -17.88 -1.36
C ARG A 203 -24.70 -18.05 -2.61
N LEU A 204 -24.15 -18.79 -3.56
CA LEU A 204 -24.78 -19.15 -4.82
C LEU A 204 -25.58 -20.45 -4.66
N PRO A 205 -26.42 -20.81 -5.64
CA PRO A 205 -27.04 -22.13 -5.66
C PRO A 205 -25.97 -23.23 -5.64
N ASP A 206 -26.09 -24.15 -4.69
CA ASP A 206 -25.21 -25.30 -4.57
C ASP A 206 -25.32 -26.16 -5.86
N PRO A 207 -24.21 -26.50 -6.53
CA PRO A 207 -24.26 -27.23 -7.80
C PRO A 207 -24.70 -28.69 -7.65
N ASN A 208 -24.51 -29.28 -6.46
CA ASN A 208 -25.01 -30.60 -6.08
C ASN A 208 -25.08 -30.71 -4.55
N PRO A 209 -25.83 -31.69 -3.99
CA PRO A 209 -25.89 -31.90 -2.56
C PRO A 209 -24.50 -32.09 -1.94
N GLY A 210 -24.19 -31.28 -0.93
CA GLY A 210 -22.91 -31.35 -0.21
C GLY A 210 -21.79 -30.50 -0.81
N THR A 211 -22.01 -29.72 -1.86
CA THR A 211 -21.03 -28.74 -2.35
C THR A 211 -21.56 -27.33 -2.16
N ALA A 212 -20.94 -26.57 -1.26
CA ALA A 212 -21.23 -25.14 -1.13
C ALA A 212 -20.45 -24.34 -2.17
N LEU A 213 -21.11 -23.33 -2.73
CA LEU A 213 -20.56 -22.42 -3.74
C LEU A 213 -20.94 -20.99 -3.40
N TRP A 214 -20.00 -20.06 -3.48
CA TRP A 214 -20.25 -18.63 -3.29
C TRP A 214 -19.23 -17.80 -4.06
N TRP A 215 -19.51 -16.52 -4.25
CA TRP A 215 -18.49 -15.56 -4.65
C TRP A 215 -18.08 -14.71 -3.46
N GLU A 216 -16.84 -14.22 -3.46
CA GLU A 216 -16.32 -13.28 -2.46
C GLU A 216 -15.55 -12.14 -3.14
N GLY A 217 -15.52 -10.96 -2.51
CA GLY A 217 -14.75 -9.81 -2.99
C GLY A 217 -13.24 -10.08 -2.98
N PRO A 218 -12.46 -9.34 -3.79
CA PRO A 218 -11.01 -9.54 -3.91
C PRO A 218 -10.24 -9.08 -2.65
N LEU A 219 -10.85 -8.26 -1.80
CA LEU A 219 -10.22 -7.70 -0.60
C LEU A 219 -10.17 -8.64 0.61
N ARG A 220 -10.95 -9.71 0.60
CA ARG A 220 -10.95 -10.72 1.68
C ARG A 220 -10.11 -11.92 1.27
N LYS A 221 -9.13 -12.30 2.10
CA LYS A 221 -8.45 -13.59 1.94
C LYS A 221 -9.40 -14.73 2.33
N VAL A 222 -9.53 -15.73 1.47
CA VAL A 222 -10.42 -16.88 1.68
C VAL A 222 -9.62 -18.08 2.16
N PHE A 223 -9.87 -18.51 3.39
CA PHE A 223 -9.12 -19.58 4.03
C PHE A 223 -9.72 -20.98 3.78
N PRO A 224 -8.94 -22.07 3.93
CA PRO A 224 -9.45 -23.43 3.73
C PRO A 224 -10.59 -23.83 4.68
N ASN A 225 -10.69 -23.19 5.85
CA ASN A 225 -11.75 -23.40 6.83
C ASN A 225 -12.93 -22.41 6.68
N GLU A 226 -12.89 -21.53 5.69
CA GLU A 226 -13.96 -20.54 5.46
C GLU A 226 -15.29 -21.24 5.17
N GLU A 227 -16.36 -20.76 5.77
CA GLU A 227 -17.73 -21.24 5.52
C GLU A 227 -18.47 -20.25 4.61
N PRO A 228 -19.47 -20.70 3.82
CA PRO A 228 -20.17 -19.81 2.90
C PRO A 228 -20.90 -18.68 3.65
N PRO A 229 -20.97 -17.47 3.07
CA PRO A 229 -21.65 -16.35 3.69
C PRO A 229 -23.15 -16.58 3.82
N LYS A 230 -23.79 -15.82 4.72
CA LYS A 230 -25.24 -15.90 4.96
C LYS A 230 -26.06 -15.26 3.84
N ALA A 231 -25.53 -14.19 3.24
CA ALA A 231 -26.16 -13.53 2.10
C ALA A 231 -26.28 -14.50 0.92
N ARG A 232 -27.34 -14.39 0.14
CA ARG A 232 -27.62 -15.28 -1.00
C ARG A 232 -27.77 -14.48 -2.27
N GLY A 233 -27.20 -15.00 -3.34
CA GLY A 233 -27.18 -14.41 -4.67
C GLY A 233 -27.34 -15.48 -5.73
N ASN A 234 -27.47 -15.06 -6.98
CA ASN A 234 -27.67 -15.96 -8.12
C ASN A 234 -26.58 -15.83 -9.20
N GLY A 235 -25.54 -15.04 -8.96
CA GLY A 235 -24.47 -14.82 -9.92
C GLY A 235 -23.45 -13.80 -9.41
N ILE A 236 -22.50 -13.49 -10.26
CA ILE A 236 -21.43 -12.53 -10.03
C ILE A 236 -21.74 -11.26 -10.81
N ALA A 237 -21.52 -10.10 -10.20
CA ALA A 237 -21.68 -8.79 -10.82
C ALA A 237 -20.42 -7.94 -10.64
N LEU A 238 -19.87 -7.46 -11.76
CA LEU A 238 -18.70 -6.58 -11.79
C LEU A 238 -19.02 -5.27 -12.52
N CYS A 239 -18.19 -4.25 -12.30
CA CYS A 239 -18.24 -3.01 -13.08
C CYS A 239 -16.83 -2.49 -13.34
N ALA A 240 -16.57 -2.11 -14.60
CA ALA A 240 -15.25 -1.69 -15.07
C ALA A 240 -15.36 -0.65 -16.20
N ALA A 241 -14.37 0.21 -16.31
CA ALA A 241 -14.08 1.02 -17.48
C ALA A 241 -13.36 0.19 -18.55
N GLY A 242 -13.21 0.72 -19.76
CA GLY A 242 -12.33 0.10 -20.74
C GLY A 242 -10.85 0.21 -20.34
N ASP A 243 -10.07 -0.82 -20.66
CA ASP A 243 -8.66 -0.97 -20.27
C ASP A 243 -8.42 -1.08 -18.75
N GLU A 244 -9.42 -1.58 -18.02
CA GLU A 244 -9.36 -1.79 -16.57
C GLU A 244 -9.43 -3.28 -16.23
N TYR A 245 -8.77 -3.65 -15.13
CA TYR A 245 -8.85 -4.97 -14.53
C TYR A 245 -9.80 -4.98 -13.33
N GLU A 246 -10.64 -6.01 -13.22
CA GLU A 246 -11.46 -6.27 -12.04
C GLU A 246 -11.35 -7.73 -11.61
N ALA A 247 -11.26 -7.97 -10.30
CA ALA A 247 -11.17 -9.31 -9.76
C ALA A 247 -12.33 -9.69 -8.82
N VAL A 248 -12.59 -10.99 -8.74
CA VAL A 248 -13.54 -11.62 -7.81
C VAL A 248 -13.09 -13.03 -7.52
N GLN A 249 -13.46 -13.58 -6.36
CA GLN A 249 -13.15 -14.95 -6.00
C GLN A 249 -14.39 -15.84 -6.14
N LEU A 250 -14.30 -16.93 -6.91
CA LEU A 250 -15.27 -18.01 -6.86
C LEU A 250 -14.78 -19.04 -5.84
N CYS A 251 -15.58 -19.31 -4.81
CA CYS A 251 -15.20 -20.15 -3.69
C CYS A 251 -16.06 -21.42 -3.65
N VAL A 252 -15.41 -22.56 -3.47
CA VAL A 252 -16.05 -23.88 -3.47
C VAL A 252 -15.61 -24.70 -2.27
N ARG A 253 -16.56 -25.32 -1.59
CA ARG A 253 -16.33 -26.21 -0.44
C ARG A 253 -17.10 -27.52 -0.65
N PRO A 254 -16.46 -28.57 -1.21
CA PRO A 254 -17.14 -29.81 -1.53
C PRO A 254 -17.05 -30.81 -0.36
N ALA A 255 -18.12 -31.57 -0.09
CA ALA A 255 -18.11 -32.63 0.93
C ALA A 255 -17.26 -33.86 0.54
N ARG A 256 -16.96 -34.01 -0.75
CA ARG A 256 -16.06 -35.03 -1.30
C ARG A 256 -15.03 -34.35 -2.18
N ALA A 257 -13.83 -34.92 -2.29
CA ALA A 257 -12.79 -34.37 -3.13
C ALA A 257 -13.24 -34.35 -4.60
N VAL A 258 -12.90 -33.29 -5.32
CA VAL A 258 -13.17 -33.14 -6.75
C VAL A 258 -11.83 -33.05 -7.48
N GLU A 259 -11.52 -34.06 -8.28
CA GLU A 259 -10.31 -34.09 -9.10
C GLU A 259 -10.52 -33.36 -10.42
N GLU A 260 -9.40 -32.90 -11.01
CA GLU A 260 -9.36 -32.27 -12.34
C GLU A 260 -10.34 -31.09 -12.45
N ALA A 261 -10.53 -30.35 -11.36
CA ALA A 261 -11.37 -29.17 -11.35
C ALA A 261 -10.73 -28.09 -12.23
N ARG A 262 -11.51 -27.47 -13.10
CA ARG A 262 -11.09 -26.41 -14.01
C ARG A 262 -12.20 -25.40 -14.24
N VAL A 263 -11.82 -24.20 -14.65
CA VAL A 263 -12.75 -23.12 -14.97
C VAL A 263 -12.73 -22.78 -16.46
N SER A 264 -13.90 -22.50 -17.01
CA SER A 264 -14.08 -21.98 -18.36
C SER A 264 -15.11 -20.87 -18.38
N PHE A 265 -14.97 -19.95 -19.32
CA PHE A 265 -15.86 -18.80 -19.48
C PHE A 265 -16.58 -18.86 -20.82
N THR A 266 -17.79 -18.29 -20.86
CA THR A 266 -18.40 -17.88 -22.13
C THR A 266 -17.95 -16.48 -22.50
N ASP A 267 -18.09 -16.12 -23.78
CA ASP A 267 -18.03 -14.72 -24.18
C ASP A 267 -19.12 -13.93 -23.45
N LEU A 268 -18.83 -12.68 -23.09
CA LEU A 268 -19.84 -11.79 -22.52
C LEU A 268 -20.51 -11.02 -23.66
N ALA A 269 -21.82 -11.20 -23.79
CA ALA A 269 -22.64 -10.55 -24.81
C ALA A 269 -23.40 -9.35 -24.24
N GLY A 270 -23.45 -8.25 -24.98
CA GLY A 270 -24.12 -7.01 -24.61
C GLY A 270 -24.25 -6.08 -25.84
N PRO A 271 -24.03 -4.77 -25.69
CA PRO A 271 -23.91 -3.84 -26.82
C PRO A 271 -22.79 -4.18 -27.81
N GLY A 272 -21.79 -4.94 -27.35
CA GLY A 272 -20.77 -5.58 -28.18
C GLY A 272 -20.47 -6.98 -27.67
N LYS A 273 -19.20 -7.40 -27.80
CA LYS A 273 -18.72 -8.69 -27.32
C LYS A 273 -17.40 -8.51 -26.56
N ILE A 274 -17.34 -9.01 -25.33
CA ILE A 274 -16.07 -9.19 -24.60
C ILE A 274 -15.71 -10.68 -24.74
N PRO A 275 -14.56 -11.02 -25.36
CA PRO A 275 -14.20 -12.41 -25.58
C PRO A 275 -13.90 -13.12 -24.26
N ALA A 276 -14.16 -14.43 -24.19
CA ALA A 276 -13.82 -15.26 -23.02
C ALA A 276 -12.33 -15.18 -22.64
N SER A 277 -11.45 -14.92 -23.61
CA SER A 277 -10.01 -14.71 -23.39
C SER A 277 -9.65 -13.44 -22.61
N ALA A 278 -10.62 -12.53 -22.39
CA ALA A 278 -10.48 -11.38 -21.51
C ALA A 278 -10.63 -11.76 -20.02
N LEU A 279 -11.05 -13.00 -19.75
CA LEU A 279 -11.21 -13.55 -18.41
C LEU A 279 -10.14 -14.61 -18.16
N ASN A 280 -9.63 -14.65 -16.93
CA ASN A 280 -8.72 -15.69 -16.45
C ASN A 280 -9.17 -16.16 -15.07
N ALA A 281 -8.96 -17.44 -14.75
CA ALA A 281 -9.14 -18.00 -13.41
C ALA A 281 -7.86 -18.68 -12.96
N ARG A 282 -7.36 -18.32 -11.77
CA ARG A 282 -6.18 -18.93 -11.14
C ARG A 282 -6.56 -19.49 -9.78
N PHE A 283 -6.10 -20.70 -9.46
CA PHE A 283 -6.30 -21.25 -8.12
C PHE A 283 -5.48 -20.47 -7.10
N VAL A 284 -6.09 -20.08 -5.98
CA VAL A 284 -5.36 -19.40 -4.91
C VAL A 284 -4.56 -20.44 -4.14
N GLY A 285 -3.25 -20.35 -4.22
CA GLY A 285 -2.32 -21.19 -3.46
C GLY A 285 -2.16 -20.72 -2.02
N LEU A 286 -1.62 -21.62 -1.20
CA LEU A 286 -1.46 -21.43 0.24
C LEU A 286 0.02 -21.49 0.61
N ILE A 287 0.44 -20.56 1.46
CA ILE A 287 1.77 -20.51 2.06
C ILE A 287 1.65 -20.82 3.54
N ASP A 288 2.35 -21.84 4.02
CA ASP A 288 2.31 -22.26 5.42
C ASP A 288 3.30 -21.42 6.25
N VAL A 289 2.79 -20.37 6.88
CA VAL A 289 3.59 -19.42 7.66
C VAL A 289 3.80 -19.97 9.07
N LYS A 290 5.06 -20.27 9.42
CA LYS A 290 5.42 -20.85 10.71
C LYS A 290 5.70 -19.82 11.79
N GLU A 291 6.21 -18.66 11.41
CA GLU A 291 6.69 -17.64 12.32
C GLU A 291 6.12 -16.27 11.91
N PRO A 292 5.31 -15.62 12.75
CA PRO A 292 4.77 -14.29 12.49
C PRO A 292 5.88 -13.26 12.68
N LYS A 293 6.03 -12.32 11.75
CA LYS A 293 7.14 -11.33 11.77
C LYS A 293 6.69 -9.88 11.87
N ALA A 294 5.51 -9.56 11.37
CA ALA A 294 4.96 -8.20 11.34
C ALA A 294 3.88 -7.99 12.41
N GLY A 295 3.57 -6.73 12.73
CA GLY A 295 2.34 -6.41 13.46
C GLY A 295 1.11 -6.95 12.71
N ARG A 296 0.12 -7.45 13.46
CA ARG A 296 -1.09 -8.13 12.94
C ARG A 296 -0.85 -9.46 12.20
N SER A 297 0.39 -9.96 12.16
CA SER A 297 0.66 -11.21 11.46
C SER A 297 0.13 -12.43 12.20
N TYR A 298 -0.16 -13.49 11.45
CA TYR A 298 -0.64 -14.78 11.97
C TYR A 298 0.19 -15.94 11.42
N THR A 299 0.00 -17.12 12.02
CA THR A 299 0.62 -18.37 11.57
C THR A 299 -0.40 -19.30 10.94
N GLY A 300 0.06 -20.16 10.02
CA GLY A 300 -0.75 -21.15 9.33
C GLY A 300 -0.87 -20.89 7.83
N LEU A 301 -1.81 -21.59 7.21
CA LEU A 301 -2.05 -21.55 5.77
C LEU A 301 -2.58 -20.18 5.35
N THR A 302 -1.76 -19.44 4.63
CA THR A 302 -2.04 -18.10 4.13
C THR A 302 -2.33 -18.11 2.63
N PRO A 303 -3.52 -17.69 2.19
CA PRO A 303 -3.82 -17.48 0.77
C PRO A 303 -3.00 -16.30 0.22
N ASP A 304 -2.24 -16.52 -0.86
CA ASP A 304 -1.49 -15.44 -1.51
C ASP A 304 -1.12 -15.68 -2.99
N PRO A 305 -0.36 -16.73 -3.39
CA PRO A 305 0.04 -16.92 -4.79
C PRO A 305 -1.15 -17.33 -5.68
N LEU A 306 -1.17 -16.84 -6.92
CA LEU A 306 -2.17 -17.17 -7.94
C LEU A 306 -1.61 -18.21 -8.91
N LEU A 307 -1.87 -19.48 -8.61
CA LEU A 307 -1.23 -20.62 -9.27
C LEU A 307 -1.52 -20.65 -10.78
N PRO A 308 -0.52 -20.99 -11.61
CA PRO A 308 -0.67 -21.05 -13.07
C PRO A 308 -1.34 -22.35 -13.56
N ASP A 309 -1.57 -23.32 -12.67
CA ASP A 309 -2.16 -24.61 -13.00
C ASP A 309 -3.59 -24.46 -13.56
N GLU A 310 -3.84 -25.03 -14.74
CA GLU A 310 -5.19 -25.01 -15.36
C GLU A 310 -6.21 -25.90 -14.64
N THR A 311 -5.72 -26.87 -13.88
CA THR A 311 -6.52 -27.85 -13.14
C THR A 311 -6.01 -28.01 -11.73
N ALA A 312 -6.91 -28.24 -10.78
CA ALA A 312 -6.54 -28.59 -9.40
C ALA A 312 -7.47 -29.63 -8.81
N THR A 313 -7.05 -30.24 -7.70
CA THR A 313 -7.94 -31.05 -6.85
C THR A 313 -8.54 -30.16 -5.77
N LEU A 314 -9.88 -30.14 -5.68
CA LEU A 314 -10.60 -29.48 -4.59
C LEU A 314 -10.70 -30.47 -3.41
N PRO A 315 -10.10 -30.20 -2.24
CA PRO A 315 -10.12 -31.14 -1.12
C PRO A 315 -11.51 -31.25 -0.47
N ALA A 316 -11.84 -32.43 0.03
CA ALA A 316 -13.08 -32.65 0.79
C ALA A 316 -13.08 -31.83 2.10
N GLY A 317 -14.19 -31.15 2.39
CA GLY A 317 -14.38 -30.38 3.62
C GLY A 317 -13.49 -29.14 3.74
N GLN A 318 -12.82 -28.72 2.66
CA GLN A 318 -12.02 -27.50 2.61
C GLN A 318 -12.52 -26.57 1.53
N THR A 319 -12.33 -25.29 1.77
CA THR A 319 -12.65 -24.23 0.82
C THR A 319 -11.46 -24.01 -0.09
N THR A 320 -11.71 -23.99 -1.40
CA THR A 320 -10.75 -23.56 -2.42
C THR A 320 -11.30 -22.30 -3.09
N ALA A 321 -10.48 -21.26 -3.15
CA ALA A 321 -10.78 -20.03 -3.88
C ALA A 321 -10.13 -20.05 -5.26
N LEU A 322 -10.88 -19.56 -6.26
CA LEU A 322 -10.39 -19.28 -7.60
C LEU A 322 -10.46 -17.78 -7.83
N TRP A 323 -9.31 -17.16 -8.06
CA TRP A 323 -9.20 -15.75 -8.40
C TRP A 323 -9.54 -15.55 -9.87
N ILE A 324 -10.67 -14.90 -10.14
CA ILE A 324 -11.15 -14.58 -11.48
C ILE A 324 -10.79 -13.13 -11.77
N THR A 325 -9.99 -12.90 -12.81
CA THR A 325 -9.63 -11.57 -13.30
C THR A 325 -10.32 -11.32 -14.64
N LEU A 326 -10.99 -10.17 -14.78
CA LEU A 326 -11.50 -9.64 -16.04
C LEU A 326 -10.63 -8.45 -16.46
N LYS A 327 -10.13 -8.44 -17.69
CA LYS A 327 -9.60 -7.22 -18.34
C LYS A 327 -10.58 -6.73 -19.40
N VAL A 328 -11.25 -5.60 -19.18
CA VAL A 328 -12.13 -5.06 -20.23
C VAL A 328 -11.29 -4.47 -21.36
N PRO A 329 -11.44 -4.91 -22.62
CA PRO A 329 -10.69 -4.32 -23.71
C PRO A 329 -10.97 -2.81 -23.86
N ARG A 330 -9.93 -2.03 -24.16
CA ARG A 330 -10.07 -0.62 -24.50
C ARG A 330 -11.09 -0.41 -25.63
N GLY A 331 -11.94 0.61 -25.51
CA GLY A 331 -12.96 0.94 -26.51
C GLY A 331 -14.21 0.04 -26.46
N THR A 332 -14.35 -0.83 -25.46
CA THR A 332 -15.56 -1.64 -25.27
C THR A 332 -16.78 -0.73 -25.10
N PRO A 333 -17.86 -0.89 -25.89
CA PRO A 333 -19.05 -0.05 -25.77
C PRO A 333 -19.69 -0.14 -24.38
N ALA A 334 -20.14 1.01 -23.87
CA ALA A 334 -20.81 1.09 -22.57
C ALA A 334 -22.10 0.26 -22.51
N GLY A 335 -22.35 -0.39 -21.38
CA GLY A 335 -23.59 -1.10 -21.10
C GLY A 335 -23.38 -2.40 -20.34
N ASP A 336 -24.46 -3.19 -20.24
CA ASP A 336 -24.44 -4.45 -19.49
C ASP A 336 -24.11 -5.63 -20.41
N TYR A 337 -23.11 -6.40 -20.01
CA TYR A 337 -22.66 -7.63 -20.66
C TYR A 337 -23.00 -8.83 -19.78
N ARG A 338 -23.36 -9.95 -20.40
CA ARG A 338 -23.76 -11.18 -19.71
C ARG A 338 -23.08 -12.40 -20.29
N GLY A 339 -22.67 -13.31 -19.42
CA GLY A 339 -22.13 -14.62 -19.73
C GLY A 339 -22.16 -15.52 -18.49
N SER A 340 -21.21 -16.43 -18.40
CA SER A 340 -21.16 -17.40 -17.31
C SER A 340 -19.74 -17.91 -17.05
N VAL A 341 -19.46 -18.19 -15.78
CA VAL A 341 -18.30 -18.95 -15.31
C VAL A 341 -18.74 -20.39 -15.09
N THR A 342 -18.04 -21.36 -15.66
CA THR A 342 -18.29 -22.79 -15.41
C THR A 342 -17.12 -23.39 -14.64
N LEU A 343 -17.38 -23.94 -13.46
CA LEU A 343 -16.46 -24.78 -12.70
C LEU A 343 -16.86 -26.25 -12.92
N ALA A 344 -15.95 -27.05 -13.48
CA ALA A 344 -16.20 -28.46 -13.77
C ALA A 344 -15.03 -29.34 -13.30
N GLY A 345 -15.34 -30.54 -12.81
CA GLY A 345 -14.38 -31.56 -12.41
C GLY A 345 -15.08 -32.90 -12.26
N LYS A 346 -14.39 -33.95 -11.80
CA LYS A 346 -15.03 -35.27 -11.63
C LYS A 346 -16.17 -35.20 -10.61
N GLY A 347 -17.40 -35.36 -11.08
CA GLY A 347 -18.61 -35.30 -10.23
C GLY A 347 -19.09 -33.89 -9.87
N LEU A 348 -18.50 -32.84 -10.45
CA LEU A 348 -18.89 -31.45 -10.22
C LEU A 348 -19.12 -30.73 -11.56
N LYS A 349 -20.25 -30.03 -11.68
CA LYS A 349 -20.47 -29.04 -12.73
C LYS A 349 -21.33 -27.91 -12.17
N ALA A 350 -20.74 -26.73 -12.04
CA ALA A 350 -21.40 -25.50 -11.61
C ALA A 350 -21.33 -24.48 -12.73
N SER A 351 -22.45 -23.86 -13.09
CA SER A 351 -22.50 -22.74 -14.04
C SER A 351 -23.06 -21.53 -13.32
N VAL A 352 -22.22 -20.51 -13.15
CA VAL A 352 -22.53 -19.28 -12.42
C VAL A 352 -22.74 -18.14 -13.42
N PRO A 353 -23.90 -17.47 -13.44
CA PRO A 353 -24.11 -16.27 -14.23
C PRO A 353 -23.09 -15.18 -13.89
N LEU A 354 -22.53 -14.54 -14.91
CA LEU A 354 -21.62 -13.41 -14.78
C LEU A 354 -22.22 -12.20 -15.51
N SER A 355 -22.28 -11.07 -14.83
CA SER A 355 -22.70 -9.79 -15.39
C SER A 355 -21.63 -8.73 -15.18
N VAL A 356 -21.39 -7.91 -16.20
CA VAL A 356 -20.40 -6.84 -16.18
C VAL A 356 -21.04 -5.57 -16.71
N ARG A 357 -21.06 -4.50 -15.91
CA ARG A 357 -21.38 -3.15 -16.40
C ARG A 357 -20.10 -2.49 -16.88
N VAL A 358 -20.03 -2.18 -18.18
CA VAL A 358 -18.94 -1.40 -18.76
C VAL A 358 -19.31 0.09 -18.77
N TYR A 359 -18.48 0.94 -18.16
CA TYR A 359 -18.67 2.39 -18.18
C TYR A 359 -18.33 2.99 -19.55
N GLY A 360 -18.93 4.13 -19.90
CA GLY A 360 -18.69 4.84 -21.16
C GLY A 360 -17.36 5.59 -21.27
N PHE A 361 -16.27 5.04 -20.73
CA PHE A 361 -14.93 5.59 -20.84
C PHE A 361 -13.86 4.51 -20.68
N ASP A 362 -12.65 4.81 -21.20
CA ASP A 362 -11.45 4.04 -20.91
C ASP A 362 -10.62 4.73 -19.81
N LEU A 363 -9.90 3.94 -19.02
CA LEU A 363 -8.80 4.44 -18.21
C LEU A 363 -7.69 5.05 -19.09
N PRO A 364 -6.84 5.93 -18.53
CA PRO A 364 -5.63 6.40 -19.21
C PRO A 364 -4.76 5.21 -19.65
N GLU A 365 -4.15 5.30 -20.83
CA GLU A 365 -3.26 4.24 -21.33
C GLU A 365 -1.99 4.10 -20.45
N HIS A 366 -1.48 5.22 -19.95
CA HIS A 366 -0.37 5.25 -19.01
C HIS A 366 -0.86 5.66 -17.61
N PRO A 367 -0.34 5.03 -16.55
CA PRO A 367 -0.74 5.38 -15.19
C PRO A 367 -0.35 6.81 -14.83
N ARG A 368 -1.17 7.45 -14.01
CA ARG A 368 -0.93 8.77 -13.42
C ARG A 368 -0.08 8.67 -12.16
N LEU A 369 -0.14 7.53 -11.47
CA LEU A 369 0.78 7.19 -10.39
C LEU A 369 2.04 6.52 -10.97
N ARG A 370 3.19 7.18 -10.87
CA ARG A 370 4.44 6.64 -11.43
C ARG A 370 5.07 5.64 -10.47
N THR A 371 5.05 4.36 -10.83
CA THR A 371 5.64 3.32 -9.98
C THR A 371 6.92 2.76 -10.57
N ILE A 372 7.99 2.75 -9.78
CA ILE A 372 9.19 1.94 -10.04
C ILE A 372 9.15 0.69 -9.17
N ALA A 373 9.15 -0.48 -9.82
CA ALA A 373 9.09 -1.78 -9.19
C ALA A 373 10.26 -2.64 -9.68
N ARG A 374 11.28 -2.84 -8.83
CA ARG A 374 12.55 -3.42 -9.29
C ARG A 374 12.53 -4.94 -9.31
N ILE A 375 12.96 -5.50 -10.44
CA ILE A 375 13.21 -6.93 -10.59
C ILE A 375 14.63 -7.20 -10.08
N TRP A 376 14.75 -7.91 -8.95
CA TRP A 376 16.06 -8.25 -8.37
C TRP A 376 16.51 -9.65 -8.76
N GLN A 377 15.57 -10.58 -8.85
CA GLN A 377 15.85 -11.92 -9.37
C GLN A 377 14.86 -12.22 -10.48
N SER A 378 15.36 -12.90 -11.50
CA SER A 378 14.60 -13.45 -12.62
C SER A 378 15.36 -14.67 -13.13
N HIS A 379 14.65 -15.57 -13.80
CA HIS A 379 15.26 -16.71 -14.46
C HIS A 379 15.65 -16.35 -15.90
N GLU A 380 16.73 -16.94 -16.40
CA GLU A 380 17.19 -16.73 -17.77
C GLU A 380 16.07 -17.06 -18.76
N GLY A 381 15.88 -16.22 -19.78
CA GLY A 381 14.82 -16.37 -20.77
C GLY A 381 13.44 -15.83 -20.36
N TYR A 382 13.23 -15.40 -19.11
CA TYR A 382 11.90 -14.98 -18.63
C TYR A 382 11.70 -13.48 -18.42
N MET A 383 12.73 -12.65 -18.65
CA MET A 383 12.67 -11.20 -18.43
C MET A 383 11.53 -10.52 -19.21
N GLU A 384 11.22 -11.01 -20.41
CA GLU A 384 10.09 -10.50 -21.21
C GLU A 384 8.76 -10.64 -20.46
N LEU A 385 8.52 -11.78 -19.80
CA LEU A 385 7.31 -12.01 -19.02
C LEU A 385 7.24 -11.14 -17.77
N PHE A 386 8.38 -10.81 -17.14
CA PHE A 386 8.42 -9.83 -16.07
C PHE A 386 8.03 -8.43 -16.56
N ARG A 387 8.52 -8.01 -17.74
CA ARG A 387 8.15 -6.72 -18.33
C ARG A 387 6.67 -6.65 -18.71
N GLN A 388 6.15 -7.73 -19.30
CA GLN A 388 4.73 -7.86 -19.60
C GLN A 388 3.90 -7.77 -18.31
N ASN A 389 4.29 -8.50 -17.26
CA ASN A 389 3.63 -8.45 -15.96
C ASN A 389 3.63 -7.04 -15.36
N LEU A 390 4.76 -6.34 -15.38
CA LEU A 390 4.85 -4.94 -14.92
C LEU A 390 3.93 -4.01 -15.72
N ARG A 391 3.89 -4.14 -17.04
CA ARG A 391 2.96 -3.38 -17.89
C ARG A 391 1.51 -3.64 -17.49
N GLU A 392 1.14 -4.90 -17.33
CA GLU A 392 -0.22 -5.29 -16.93
C GLU A 392 -0.56 -4.75 -15.53
N HIS A 393 0.42 -4.60 -14.65
CA HIS A 393 0.28 -4.01 -13.33
C HIS A 393 0.54 -2.50 -13.28
N ARG A 394 0.56 -1.83 -14.44
CA ARG A 394 0.72 -0.38 -14.57
C ARG A 394 1.96 0.15 -13.83
N CYS A 395 3.06 -0.60 -13.91
CA CYS A 395 4.34 -0.32 -13.27
C CYS A 395 5.46 -0.21 -14.30
N SER A 396 6.51 0.54 -13.93
CA SER A 396 7.79 0.51 -14.63
C SER A 396 8.75 -0.41 -13.90
N GLY A 397 9.51 -1.24 -14.62
CA GLY A 397 10.48 -2.09 -13.92
C GLY A 397 11.63 -2.60 -14.76
N THR A 398 12.78 -2.02 -14.43
CA THR A 398 14.11 -2.62 -14.26
C THR A 398 14.85 -1.64 -13.34
N SER A 399 15.83 -2.07 -12.53
CA SER A 399 16.59 -1.11 -11.70
C SER A 399 17.20 0.01 -12.54
N TYR A 400 17.54 -0.27 -13.81
CA TYR A 400 18.06 0.68 -14.79
C TYR A 400 17.48 0.37 -16.18
N ILE A 401 17.38 1.36 -17.07
CA ILE A 401 16.87 1.16 -18.44
C ILE A 401 17.72 0.18 -19.27
N GLY A 402 19.00 -0.01 -18.91
CA GLY A 402 19.97 -0.80 -19.67
C GLY A 402 20.53 -0.03 -20.87
N GLY A 403 21.65 -0.50 -21.42
CA GLY A 403 22.28 0.14 -22.60
C GLY A 403 23.08 1.42 -22.31
N ILE A 404 23.35 1.72 -21.04
CA ILE A 404 24.29 2.76 -20.60
C ILE A 404 25.37 2.07 -19.78
N THR A 405 26.61 2.12 -20.23
CA THR A 405 27.77 1.66 -19.48
C THR A 405 28.85 2.72 -19.46
N ALA A 406 29.76 2.64 -18.49
CA ALA A 406 30.85 3.59 -18.35
C ALA A 406 32.13 2.87 -17.96
N LYS A 407 33.24 3.35 -18.51
CA LYS A 407 34.60 2.92 -18.18
C LYS A 407 35.52 4.11 -18.06
N ARG A 408 36.53 3.98 -17.21
CA ARG A 408 37.61 4.97 -17.11
C ARG A 408 38.56 4.87 -18.31
N GLU A 409 38.90 6.02 -18.88
CA GLU A 409 39.97 6.17 -19.89
C GLU A 409 40.86 7.35 -19.48
N GLY A 410 42.05 7.03 -18.96
CA GLY A 410 42.95 8.03 -18.38
C GLY A 410 42.31 8.78 -17.22
N ASP A 411 42.21 10.10 -17.33
CA ASP A 411 41.58 10.98 -16.35
C ASP A 411 40.12 11.32 -16.68
N THR A 412 39.51 10.55 -17.58
CA THR A 412 38.12 10.74 -18.02
C THR A 412 37.31 9.46 -17.88
N VAL A 413 36.00 9.58 -18.10
CA VAL A 413 35.08 8.46 -18.23
C VAL A 413 34.46 8.52 -19.60
N VAL A 414 34.43 7.39 -20.30
CA VAL A 414 33.74 7.23 -21.59
C VAL A 414 32.46 6.44 -21.36
N VAL A 415 31.34 7.02 -21.81
CA VAL A 415 30.02 6.40 -21.72
C VAL A 415 29.67 5.75 -23.05
N ASP A 416 29.32 4.47 -23.02
CA ASP A 416 28.74 3.76 -24.17
C ASP A 416 27.22 3.74 -24.03
N THR A 417 26.54 4.39 -24.98
CA THR A 417 25.07 4.45 -25.11
C THR A 417 24.58 3.80 -26.40
N SER A 418 25.40 3.01 -27.08
CA SER A 418 25.06 2.39 -28.37
C SER A 418 23.79 1.54 -28.33
N LYS A 419 23.46 0.97 -27.15
CA LYS A 419 22.25 0.17 -26.93
C LYS A 419 21.09 0.93 -26.27
N LEU A 420 21.27 2.20 -25.91
CA LEU A 420 20.25 2.99 -25.21
C LEU A 420 18.95 3.10 -26.01
N LYS A 421 19.06 3.31 -27.32
CA LYS A 421 17.87 3.41 -28.18
C LYS A 421 17.08 2.10 -28.20
N GLU A 422 17.76 0.97 -28.38
CA GLU A 422 17.16 -0.36 -28.40
C GLU A 422 16.44 -0.66 -27.07
N THR A 423 17.10 -0.40 -25.94
CA THR A 423 16.51 -0.64 -24.62
C THR A 423 15.36 0.31 -24.31
N ALA A 424 15.37 1.53 -24.84
CA ALA A 424 14.27 2.47 -24.73
C ALA A 424 13.07 2.10 -25.62
N ASP A 425 13.32 1.64 -26.86
CA ASP A 425 12.28 1.10 -27.74
C ASP A 425 11.55 -0.06 -27.05
N GLU A 426 12.29 -0.96 -26.40
CA GLU A 426 11.72 -2.08 -25.67
C GLU A 426 10.98 -1.64 -24.40
N ASN A 427 11.66 -1.00 -23.43
CA ASN A 427 11.06 -0.76 -22.12
C ASN A 427 10.05 0.40 -22.11
N ILE A 428 10.37 1.51 -22.77
CA ILE A 428 9.54 2.73 -22.73
C ILE A 428 8.47 2.68 -23.81
N ARG A 429 8.85 2.43 -25.07
CA ARG A 429 7.93 2.57 -26.20
C ARG A 429 7.04 1.33 -26.38
N ARG A 430 7.57 0.11 -26.21
CA ARG A 430 6.78 -1.14 -26.30
C ARG A 430 6.04 -1.44 -25.00
N TYR A 431 6.70 -1.43 -23.84
CA TYR A 431 6.06 -1.76 -22.55
C TYR A 431 5.41 -0.58 -21.83
N GLY A 432 5.64 0.66 -22.27
CA GLY A 432 5.00 1.84 -21.68
C GLY A 432 5.58 2.26 -20.33
N PHE A 433 6.79 1.81 -19.98
CA PHE A 433 7.43 2.22 -18.73
C PHE A 433 7.64 3.73 -18.71
N GLN A 434 7.37 4.34 -17.56
CA GLN A 434 7.38 5.79 -17.35
C GLN A 434 8.60 6.29 -16.58
N VAL A 435 9.34 5.40 -15.91
CA VAL A 435 10.53 5.78 -15.13
C VAL A 435 11.62 4.72 -15.13
N PHE A 436 12.86 5.16 -14.97
CA PHE A 436 14.04 4.31 -14.74
C PHE A 436 15.11 5.05 -13.95
N ASN A 437 15.95 4.35 -13.16
CA ASN A 437 17.12 4.99 -12.56
C ASN A 437 18.26 5.16 -13.58
N VAL A 438 18.99 6.26 -13.45
CA VAL A 438 20.28 6.44 -14.14
C VAL A 438 21.34 5.58 -13.44
N PRO A 439 22.14 4.78 -14.17
CA PRO A 439 23.15 3.92 -13.55
C PRO A 439 24.34 4.71 -12.99
N ALA A 440 25.18 4.03 -12.19
CA ALA A 440 26.46 4.52 -11.67
C ALA A 440 26.44 5.81 -10.82
N ILE A 441 25.33 6.48 -10.59
CA ILE A 441 25.26 7.70 -9.76
C ILE A 441 24.80 7.45 -8.32
N PHE A 442 24.31 6.24 -8.03
CA PHE A 442 23.77 5.84 -6.74
C PHE A 442 24.90 5.33 -5.84
N LEU A 443 25.47 6.20 -4.99
CA LEU A 443 26.78 5.95 -4.37
C LEU A 443 26.73 5.42 -2.92
N GLY A 444 25.59 5.51 -2.24
CA GLY A 444 25.48 5.04 -0.87
C GLY A 444 24.05 4.89 -0.36
N ASP A 445 23.96 4.31 0.83
CA ASP A 445 22.73 4.10 1.60
C ASP A 445 22.83 4.63 3.04
N ALA A 446 21.88 4.22 3.89
CA ALA A 446 21.87 4.54 5.32
C ALA A 446 23.13 4.07 6.08
N SER A 447 23.87 3.11 5.54
CA SER A 447 25.13 2.58 6.08
C SER A 447 26.37 3.30 5.52
N GLY A 448 26.18 4.31 4.67
CA GLY A 448 27.23 5.08 4.01
C GLY A 448 27.52 4.62 2.59
N LEU A 449 28.75 4.85 2.12
CA LEU A 449 29.14 4.50 0.75
C LEU A 449 29.03 2.99 0.49
N TYR A 450 28.49 2.63 -0.68
CA TYR A 450 28.48 1.26 -1.18
C TYR A 450 29.92 0.77 -1.44
N ALA A 451 30.72 1.60 -2.12
CA ALA A 451 32.12 1.33 -2.39
C ALA A 451 32.97 1.52 -1.12
N LYS A 452 33.40 0.42 -0.49
CA LYS A 452 34.21 0.45 0.73
C LYS A 452 35.63 0.96 0.52
N ASP A 453 36.16 0.80 -0.69
CA ASP A 453 37.44 1.39 -1.12
C ASP A 453 37.31 2.88 -1.49
N LYS A 454 36.10 3.45 -1.37
CA LYS A 454 35.77 4.84 -1.71
C LYS A 454 36.13 5.20 -3.15
N LYS A 455 35.97 4.26 -4.08
CA LYS A 455 36.20 4.51 -5.51
C LYS A 455 34.93 4.42 -6.35
N TRP A 456 34.79 5.38 -7.25
CA TRP A 456 33.80 5.37 -8.31
C TRP A 456 34.51 5.33 -9.66
N GLN A 457 34.28 4.27 -10.46
CA GLN A 457 34.98 4.05 -11.73
C GLN A 457 36.52 4.15 -11.61
N GLY A 458 37.07 3.76 -10.45
CA GLY A 458 38.49 3.85 -10.14
C GLY A 458 39.00 5.23 -9.71
N PHE A 459 38.15 6.27 -9.66
CA PHE A 459 38.46 7.57 -9.07
C PHE A 459 38.10 7.58 -7.58
N GLU A 460 38.95 8.15 -6.74
CA GLU A 460 38.61 8.38 -5.33
C GLU A 460 37.47 9.38 -5.22
N VAL A 461 36.37 9.02 -4.58
CA VAL A 461 35.16 9.86 -4.53
C VAL A 461 35.41 11.18 -3.80
N PHE A 462 34.68 12.23 -4.20
CA PHE A 462 34.74 13.57 -3.60
C PHE A 462 36.13 14.25 -3.70
N THR A 463 36.93 13.88 -4.70
CA THR A 463 38.16 14.57 -5.12
C THR A 463 37.91 15.45 -6.35
N PRO A 464 38.75 16.45 -6.65
CA PRO A 464 38.64 17.24 -7.89
C PRO A 464 38.66 16.39 -9.16
N GLU A 465 39.42 15.29 -9.16
CA GLU A 465 39.49 14.32 -10.27
C GLU A 465 38.15 13.60 -10.44
N PHE A 466 37.57 13.12 -9.34
CA PHE A 466 36.23 12.55 -9.34
C PHE A 466 35.19 13.55 -9.82
N ASP A 467 35.21 14.79 -9.34
CA ASP A 467 34.23 15.82 -9.73
C ASP A 467 34.23 16.03 -11.25
N ARG A 468 35.40 16.16 -11.87
CA ARG A 468 35.54 16.29 -13.33
C ARG A 468 35.03 15.06 -14.06
N ALA A 469 35.39 13.86 -13.59
CA ALA A 469 35.00 12.60 -14.21
C ALA A 469 33.49 12.33 -14.09
N PHE A 470 32.92 12.60 -12.91
CA PHE A 470 31.50 12.42 -12.61
C PHE A 470 30.63 13.43 -13.34
N GLU A 471 31.04 14.70 -13.42
CA GLU A 471 30.38 15.74 -14.22
C GLU A 471 30.39 15.35 -15.71
N SER A 472 31.53 14.89 -16.24
CA SER A 472 31.65 14.41 -17.62
C SER A 472 30.73 13.22 -17.90
N TYR A 473 30.67 12.25 -16.98
CA TYR A 473 29.74 11.13 -17.07
C TYR A 473 28.28 11.60 -17.11
N CYS A 474 27.89 12.44 -16.16
CA CYS A 474 26.52 12.96 -16.08
C CYS A 474 26.14 13.72 -17.36
N LYS A 475 27.06 14.52 -17.90
CA LYS A 475 26.84 15.26 -19.15
C LYS A 475 26.64 14.32 -20.33
N GLN A 476 27.52 13.33 -20.51
CA GLN A 476 27.42 12.36 -21.61
C GLN A 476 26.09 11.58 -21.55
N VAL A 477 25.71 11.11 -20.36
CA VAL A 477 24.43 10.43 -20.15
C VAL A 477 23.26 11.38 -20.40
N GLY A 478 23.28 12.59 -19.84
CA GLY A 478 22.21 13.58 -20.01
C GLY A 478 21.99 13.97 -21.47
N ASP A 479 23.07 14.16 -22.23
CA ASP A 479 23.00 14.48 -23.66
C ASP A 479 22.43 13.31 -24.47
N ALA A 480 22.85 12.07 -24.19
CA ALA A 480 22.29 10.88 -24.83
C ALA A 480 20.80 10.69 -24.51
N LEU A 481 20.41 10.88 -23.25
CA LEU A 481 19.00 10.83 -22.84
C LEU A 481 18.18 11.94 -23.50
N ARG A 482 18.72 13.15 -23.65
CA ARG A 482 18.03 14.26 -24.32
C ARG A 482 17.86 14.00 -25.81
N ALA A 483 18.89 13.45 -26.48
CA ALA A 483 18.83 13.08 -27.89
C ALA A 483 17.72 12.06 -28.19
N GLU A 484 17.46 11.13 -27.25
CA GLU A 484 16.41 10.12 -27.37
C GLU A 484 15.05 10.55 -26.77
N GLY A 485 14.95 11.76 -26.19
CA GLY A 485 13.72 12.25 -25.53
C GLY A 485 13.39 11.55 -24.20
N LEU A 486 14.39 10.94 -23.56
CA LEU A 486 14.24 10.09 -22.37
C LEU A 486 14.49 10.82 -21.04
N LEU A 487 15.02 12.05 -21.07
CA LEU A 487 15.35 12.79 -19.85
C LEU A 487 14.15 12.93 -18.87
N PRO A 488 12.89 13.14 -19.31
CA PRO A 488 11.73 13.20 -18.41
C PRO A 488 11.38 11.89 -17.69
N TYR A 489 11.94 10.76 -18.12
CA TYR A 489 11.73 9.42 -17.53
C TYR A 489 12.84 9.05 -16.54
N ALA A 490 13.97 9.75 -16.58
CA ALA A 490 15.15 9.44 -15.78
C ALA A 490 15.00 9.89 -14.32
N LEU A 491 15.28 8.98 -13.39
CA LEU A 491 15.42 9.24 -11.96
C LEU A 491 16.92 9.32 -11.63
N TRP A 492 17.39 10.51 -11.25
CA TRP A 492 18.78 10.71 -10.87
C TRP A 492 18.95 10.42 -9.37
N GLN A 493 18.84 9.14 -9.01
CA GLN A 493 18.92 8.67 -7.63
C GLN A 493 20.37 8.63 -7.17
N ILE A 494 20.73 9.54 -6.26
CA ILE A 494 22.12 9.73 -5.82
C ILE A 494 22.45 8.98 -4.53
N TRP A 495 21.46 8.78 -3.66
CA TRP A 495 21.63 8.19 -2.33
C TRP A 495 20.33 7.58 -1.78
N ASP A 496 20.45 6.64 -0.85
CA ASP A 496 19.34 6.03 -0.12
C ASP A 496 19.44 6.38 1.37
N GLU A 497 18.48 7.13 1.91
CA GLU A 497 18.33 7.41 3.34
C GLU A 497 19.60 7.96 4.06
N PRO A 498 20.16 9.12 3.65
CA PRO A 498 21.32 9.71 4.32
C PRO A 498 21.02 10.03 5.80
N GLN A 499 21.77 9.42 6.73
CA GLN A 499 21.45 9.43 8.17
C GLN A 499 22.07 10.59 8.95
N ASN A 500 23.13 11.22 8.43
CA ASN A 500 23.90 12.23 9.16
C ASN A 500 24.33 13.39 8.26
N ARG A 501 24.87 14.46 8.88
CA ARG A 501 25.26 15.69 8.19
C ARG A 501 26.27 15.45 7.07
N GLU A 502 27.28 14.62 7.30
CA GLU A 502 28.30 14.28 6.30
C GLU A 502 27.68 13.64 5.06
N MET A 503 26.79 12.65 5.24
CA MET A 503 26.08 12.00 4.13
C MET A 503 25.20 13.00 3.36
N LYS A 504 24.57 13.95 4.05
CA LYS A 504 23.76 14.98 3.40
C LYS A 504 24.62 15.98 2.62
N GLU A 505 25.77 16.39 3.15
CA GLU A 505 26.75 17.21 2.43
C GLU A 505 27.27 16.50 1.17
N MET A 506 27.51 15.18 1.25
CA MET A 506 27.82 14.35 0.08
C MET A 506 26.67 14.35 -0.94
N CYS A 507 25.41 14.22 -0.50
CA CYS A 507 24.25 14.29 -1.38
C CYS A 507 24.15 15.65 -2.10
N ILE A 508 24.34 16.75 -1.37
CA ILE A 508 24.36 18.11 -1.94
C ILE A 508 25.46 18.22 -2.99
N HIS A 509 26.66 17.72 -2.69
CA HIS A 509 27.79 17.75 -3.62
C HIS A 509 27.50 16.98 -4.90
N LEU A 510 26.97 15.77 -4.81
CA LEU A 510 26.57 14.97 -5.98
C LEU A 510 25.46 15.65 -6.78
N ALA A 511 24.40 16.13 -6.12
CA ALA A 511 23.30 16.85 -6.76
C ALA A 511 23.81 18.09 -7.51
N ARG A 512 24.74 18.85 -6.93
CA ARG A 512 25.38 20.00 -7.57
C ARG A 512 26.14 19.61 -8.84
N LEU A 513 26.91 18.53 -8.81
CA LEU A 513 27.63 18.04 -9.99
C LEU A 513 26.67 17.59 -11.09
N VAL A 514 25.60 16.86 -10.73
CA VAL A 514 24.56 16.43 -11.68
C VAL A 514 23.87 17.66 -12.31
N LYS A 515 23.39 18.61 -11.50
CA LYS A 515 22.69 19.82 -11.96
C LYS A 515 23.59 20.73 -12.80
N LYS A 516 24.89 20.77 -12.51
CA LYS A 516 25.87 21.50 -13.33
C LYS A 516 26.00 20.88 -14.72
N ALA A 517 26.09 19.55 -14.79
CA ALA A 517 26.19 18.82 -16.06
C ALA A 517 24.87 18.80 -16.84
N VAL A 518 23.75 18.66 -16.13
CA VAL A 518 22.40 18.44 -16.67
C VAL A 518 21.39 19.26 -15.83
N PRO A 519 21.20 20.56 -16.14
CA PRO A 519 20.36 21.45 -15.33
C PRO A 519 18.92 20.95 -15.11
N ASP A 520 18.35 20.28 -16.10
CA ASP A 520 16.97 19.78 -16.08
C ASP A 520 16.86 18.35 -15.49
N ALA A 521 17.97 17.77 -15.00
CA ALA A 521 17.93 16.47 -14.34
C ALA A 521 17.09 16.54 -13.06
N ARG A 522 16.23 15.53 -12.83
CA ARG A 522 15.44 15.42 -11.61
C ARG A 522 16.15 14.55 -10.59
N ILE A 523 16.73 15.18 -9.58
CA ILE A 523 17.39 14.51 -8.46
C ILE A 523 16.36 13.79 -7.62
N TYR A 524 16.61 12.51 -7.39
CA TYR A 524 15.78 11.62 -6.60
C TYR A 524 16.49 11.25 -5.31
N LEU A 525 15.79 11.35 -4.18
CA LEU A 525 16.35 11.00 -2.88
C LEU A 525 15.30 10.26 -2.03
N THR A 526 15.67 9.10 -1.50
CA THR A 526 14.89 8.41 -0.48
C THR A 526 15.20 9.01 0.88
N ALA A 527 14.30 9.81 1.44
CA ALA A 527 14.47 10.44 2.75
C ALA A 527 13.17 11.12 3.19
N GLY A 528 13.01 11.36 4.49
CA GLY A 528 12.10 12.42 4.95
C GLY A 528 12.57 13.79 4.48
N VAL A 529 11.65 14.73 4.33
CA VAL A 529 11.96 16.09 3.85
C VAL A 529 12.85 16.83 4.85
N GLU A 530 13.97 17.37 4.37
CA GLU A 530 14.96 18.10 5.16
C GLU A 530 15.25 19.46 4.50
N ASP A 531 15.14 20.54 5.26
CA ASP A 531 15.16 21.91 4.72
C ASP A 531 16.47 22.23 3.97
N GLU A 532 17.61 21.69 4.41
CA GLU A 532 18.94 21.91 3.80
C GLU A 532 19.12 21.28 2.41
N LEU A 533 18.23 20.33 2.05
CA LEU A 533 18.26 19.60 0.78
C LEU A 533 17.17 20.06 -0.20
N LEU A 534 16.25 20.95 0.22
CA LEU A 534 15.10 21.40 -0.58
C LEU A 534 15.47 22.03 -1.92
N ASP A 535 16.61 22.71 -2.01
CA ASP A 535 17.07 23.35 -3.24
C ASP A 535 17.75 22.38 -4.22
N TRP A 536 18.03 21.15 -3.78
CA TRP A 536 18.82 20.17 -4.53
C TRP A 536 18.00 18.95 -4.97
N VAL A 537 16.91 18.63 -4.28
CA VAL A 537 16.10 17.43 -4.51
C VAL A 537 14.79 17.78 -5.20
N ASP A 538 14.57 17.19 -6.38
CA ASP A 538 13.34 17.42 -7.18
C ASP A 538 12.27 16.33 -6.92
N ILE A 539 12.68 15.15 -6.44
CA ILE A 539 11.79 14.03 -6.11
C ILE A 539 12.16 13.47 -4.74
N TRP A 540 11.27 13.63 -3.78
CA TRP A 540 11.40 13.11 -2.42
C TRP A 540 10.63 11.81 -2.27
N ASN A 541 11.34 10.69 -2.18
CA ASN A 541 10.73 9.38 -1.91
C ASN A 541 10.69 9.11 -0.40
N LEU A 542 9.51 9.30 0.18
CA LEU A 542 9.32 9.27 1.61
C LEU A 542 9.20 7.84 2.13
N PRO A 543 9.92 7.46 3.21
CA PRO A 543 9.49 6.39 4.10
C PRO A 543 8.07 6.71 4.63
N TRP A 544 7.05 6.09 4.03
CA TRP A 544 5.65 6.40 4.27
C TRP A 544 5.05 5.44 5.32
N PRO A 545 4.14 5.90 6.19
CA PRO A 545 3.69 7.29 6.39
C PRO A 545 4.58 8.12 7.33
N SER A 546 5.60 7.51 7.94
CA SER A 546 6.30 8.03 9.12
C SER A 546 7.06 9.35 8.92
N THR A 547 7.39 9.70 7.68
CA THR A 547 8.18 10.91 7.37
C THR A 547 7.37 11.99 6.65
N TYR A 548 6.06 11.80 6.47
CA TYR A 548 5.20 12.81 5.85
C TYR A 548 4.70 13.84 6.87
N SER A 549 4.73 15.11 6.50
CA SER A 549 3.93 16.16 7.14
C SER A 549 3.38 17.12 6.10
N SER A 550 2.22 17.72 6.37
CA SER A 550 1.59 18.67 5.44
C SER A 550 2.43 19.94 5.25
N GLU A 551 3.15 20.37 6.29
CA GLU A 551 4.04 21.53 6.22
C GLU A 551 5.24 21.24 5.30
N ALA A 552 5.94 20.13 5.52
CA ALA A 552 7.09 19.77 4.71
C ALA A 552 6.70 19.50 3.25
N ALA A 553 5.55 18.84 3.04
CA ALA A 553 4.96 18.65 1.72
C ALA A 553 4.68 19.98 1.01
N ALA A 554 4.20 21.00 1.73
CA ALA A 554 3.97 22.32 1.17
C ALA A 554 5.29 23.00 0.74
N LYS A 555 6.37 22.85 1.52
CA LYS A 555 7.72 23.35 1.14
C LYS A 555 8.22 22.71 -0.15
N VAL A 556 8.09 21.39 -0.27
CA VAL A 556 8.47 20.65 -1.49
C VAL A 556 7.67 21.15 -2.70
N ARG A 557 6.35 21.29 -2.57
CA ARG A 557 5.48 21.80 -3.65
C ARG A 557 5.80 23.24 -4.03
N ALA A 558 6.14 24.10 -3.07
CA ALA A 558 6.53 25.49 -3.34
C ALA A 558 7.80 25.59 -4.19
N LYS A 559 8.67 24.57 -4.16
CA LYS A 559 9.85 24.44 -5.03
C LYS A 559 9.53 23.82 -6.40
N GLY A 560 8.29 23.41 -6.65
CA GLY A 560 7.91 22.67 -7.86
C GLY A 560 8.39 21.22 -7.88
N ALA A 561 8.85 20.69 -6.74
CA ALA A 561 9.31 19.32 -6.59
C ALA A 561 8.14 18.35 -6.31
N SER A 562 8.36 17.07 -6.58
CA SER A 562 7.37 16.00 -6.42
C SER A 562 7.60 15.21 -5.14
N LEU A 563 6.51 14.71 -4.57
CA LEU A 563 6.54 13.74 -3.46
C LEU A 563 6.22 12.35 -3.98
N TRP A 564 7.04 11.38 -3.59
CA TRP A 564 6.91 9.95 -3.83
C TRP A 564 6.88 9.22 -2.49
N ALA A 565 6.52 7.93 -2.48
CA ALA A 565 6.41 7.17 -1.25
C ALA A 565 6.74 5.68 -1.43
N TYR A 566 7.15 5.04 -0.34
CA TYR A 566 7.15 3.58 -0.22
C TYR A 566 6.65 3.16 1.18
N GLU A 567 6.01 1.99 1.28
CA GLU A 567 5.54 1.45 2.57
C GLU A 567 5.88 -0.04 2.69
N ASN A 568 7.01 -0.33 3.35
CA ASN A 568 7.51 -1.70 3.48
C ASN A 568 6.54 -2.64 4.22
N GLY A 569 5.68 -2.13 5.10
CA GLY A 569 4.69 -2.92 5.82
C GLY A 569 3.70 -3.65 4.90
N LEU A 570 3.46 -3.12 3.69
CA LEU A 570 2.52 -3.70 2.72
C LEU A 570 3.06 -4.95 2.02
N TYR A 571 4.35 -5.28 2.19
CA TYR A 571 4.86 -6.58 1.75
C TYR A 571 4.30 -7.75 2.57
N SER A 572 3.83 -7.53 3.80
CA SER A 572 3.42 -8.60 4.71
C SER A 572 2.28 -9.45 4.13
N LEU A 573 2.55 -10.70 3.77
CA LEU A 573 1.56 -11.62 3.19
C LEU A 573 0.64 -12.23 4.25
N ASP A 574 1.16 -12.37 5.46
CA ASP A 574 0.57 -13.07 6.61
C ASP A 574 -0.21 -12.12 7.53
N VAL A 575 -0.75 -11.04 6.97
CA VAL A 575 -1.61 -10.08 7.68
C VAL A 575 -3.02 -10.16 7.09
N MET A 576 -4.04 -10.25 7.96
CA MET A 576 -5.43 -10.51 7.55
C MET A 576 -6.02 -9.45 6.62
N ASP A 577 -5.68 -8.18 6.86
CA ASP A 577 -6.13 -7.03 6.07
C ASP A 577 -5.13 -6.60 4.98
N SER A 578 -4.08 -7.39 4.71
CA SER A 578 -3.03 -7.03 3.73
C SER A 578 -3.59 -6.71 2.34
N SER A 579 -4.60 -7.45 1.91
CA SER A 579 -5.31 -7.25 0.65
C SER A 579 -6.01 -5.88 0.59
N LEU A 580 -6.81 -5.57 1.62
CA LEU A 580 -7.49 -4.27 1.74
C LEU A 580 -6.47 -3.12 1.81
N ARG A 581 -5.44 -3.25 2.64
CA ARG A 581 -4.43 -2.21 2.84
C ARG A 581 -3.63 -1.94 1.57
N MET A 582 -3.34 -2.98 0.78
CA MET A 582 -2.63 -2.85 -0.48
C MET A 582 -3.44 -2.05 -1.51
N ARG A 583 -4.73 -2.37 -1.70
CA ARG A 583 -5.59 -1.60 -2.62
C ARG A 583 -5.80 -0.16 -2.12
N ALA A 584 -5.95 0.04 -0.82
CA ALA A 584 -6.16 1.37 -0.23
C ALA A 584 -4.90 2.26 -0.26
N PHE A 585 -3.71 1.71 -0.51
CA PHE A 585 -2.47 2.49 -0.48
C PHE A 585 -2.46 3.62 -1.53
N PRO A 586 -2.70 3.37 -2.83
CA PRO A 586 -2.85 4.44 -3.82
C PRO A 586 -3.96 5.47 -3.51
N TRP A 587 -5.05 5.09 -2.83
CA TRP A 587 -6.06 6.05 -2.36
C TRP A 587 -5.46 7.02 -1.34
N ARG A 588 -4.69 6.53 -0.37
CA ARG A 588 -3.96 7.38 0.59
C ARG A 588 -3.00 8.31 -0.15
N LEU A 589 -2.23 7.78 -1.10
CA LEU A 589 -1.33 8.59 -1.92
C LEU A 589 -2.05 9.71 -2.67
N ARG A 590 -3.21 9.41 -3.27
CA ARG A 590 -4.00 10.40 -4.03
C ARG A 590 -4.54 11.52 -3.13
N ARG A 591 -4.96 11.19 -1.90
CA ARG A 591 -5.45 12.17 -0.91
C ARG A 591 -4.38 13.20 -0.55
N TYR A 592 -3.13 12.77 -0.42
CA TYR A 592 -2.01 13.63 -0.02
C TYR A 592 -1.16 14.14 -1.20
N GLY A 593 -1.60 13.88 -2.43
CA GLY A 593 -0.97 14.34 -3.67
C GLY A 593 0.41 13.76 -3.91
N ILE A 594 0.63 12.50 -3.52
CA ILE A 594 1.84 11.75 -3.84
C ILE A 594 1.73 11.27 -5.29
N GLU A 595 2.82 11.42 -6.05
CA GLU A 595 2.84 11.27 -7.52
C GLU A 595 3.62 10.05 -8.00
N GLY A 596 4.26 9.32 -7.09
CA GLY A 596 4.93 8.07 -7.44
C GLY A 596 5.22 7.17 -6.26
N VAL A 597 5.57 5.93 -6.60
CA VAL A 597 5.82 4.83 -5.66
C VAL A 597 7.12 4.14 -5.98
N GLU A 598 7.86 3.79 -4.94
CA GLU A 598 8.98 2.87 -5.03
C GLU A 598 8.66 1.52 -4.37
N TRP A 599 8.75 0.45 -5.16
CA TRP A 599 8.93 -0.90 -4.65
C TRP A 599 10.38 -1.31 -4.85
N TRP A 600 11.14 -1.31 -3.75
CA TRP A 600 12.57 -1.58 -3.78
C TRP A 600 12.89 -2.95 -4.41
N ALA A 601 12.01 -3.95 -4.29
CA ALA A 601 12.06 -5.20 -5.07
C ALA A 601 10.69 -5.88 -5.16
N ILE A 602 10.38 -6.51 -6.30
CA ILE A 602 9.16 -7.34 -6.46
C ILE A 602 9.44 -8.83 -6.61
N SER A 603 10.72 -9.22 -6.70
CA SER A 603 11.16 -10.59 -6.93
C SER A 603 12.48 -10.92 -6.19
N GLN A 604 12.67 -10.41 -4.98
CA GLN A 604 13.85 -10.77 -4.18
C GLN A 604 13.61 -12.06 -3.37
N TRP A 605 13.91 -13.21 -3.95
CA TRP A 605 13.80 -14.51 -3.26
C TRP A 605 15.10 -14.88 -2.55
N LYS A 606 15.40 -14.21 -1.44
CA LYS A 606 16.57 -14.53 -0.60
C LYS A 606 16.47 -15.90 0.10
N SER A 607 15.27 -16.42 0.27
CA SER A 607 14.95 -17.78 0.72
C SER A 607 13.95 -18.41 -0.26
N ASP A 608 13.55 -19.66 -0.05
CA ASP A 608 12.49 -20.28 -0.85
C ASP A 608 11.11 -19.74 -0.42
N PRO A 609 10.43 -18.90 -1.22
CA PRO A 609 9.22 -18.20 -0.79
C PRO A 609 8.02 -19.14 -0.58
N TRP A 610 8.10 -20.38 -1.06
CA TRP A 610 7.08 -21.40 -0.89
C TRP A 610 7.10 -22.06 0.50
N THR A 611 8.25 -22.03 1.19
CA THR A 611 8.46 -22.76 2.45
C THR A 611 8.94 -21.83 3.57
N VAL A 612 9.82 -20.88 3.26
CA VAL A 612 10.32 -19.86 4.18
C VAL A 612 10.12 -18.51 3.48
N PRO A 613 8.92 -17.91 3.61
CA PRO A 613 8.53 -16.77 2.79
C PRO A 613 9.51 -15.62 2.84
N ASN A 614 10.09 -15.32 4.01
CA ASN A 614 11.28 -14.48 4.06
C ASN A 614 12.13 -14.76 5.30
N GLN A 615 13.42 -15.06 5.15
CA GLN A 615 14.33 -15.24 6.27
C GLN A 615 14.99 -13.94 6.78
N TYR A 616 15.08 -12.90 5.96
CA TYR A 616 15.97 -11.74 6.17
C TYR A 616 15.25 -10.41 6.36
N ALA A 617 13.99 -10.30 5.94
CA ALA A 617 13.16 -9.12 6.14
C ALA A 617 12.37 -9.20 7.46
N PRO A 618 12.00 -8.06 8.05
CA PRO A 618 11.14 -8.01 9.22
C PRO A 618 9.67 -8.41 8.95
N GLN A 619 9.34 -8.86 7.74
CA GLN A 619 8.00 -9.30 7.36
C GLN A 619 8.06 -10.49 6.39
N ASN A 620 7.12 -11.43 6.53
CA ASN A 620 6.92 -12.50 5.55
C ASN A 620 6.39 -11.88 4.25
N GLY A 621 7.09 -12.07 3.13
CA GLY A 621 6.76 -11.36 1.88
C GLY A 621 7.69 -10.19 1.54
N GLY A 622 8.59 -9.78 2.45
CA GLY A 622 9.45 -8.60 2.26
C GLY A 622 10.25 -8.66 0.95
N GLY A 623 10.05 -7.68 0.05
CA GLY A 623 10.81 -7.61 -1.21
C GLY A 623 10.34 -8.55 -2.31
N PHE A 624 9.16 -9.18 -2.18
CA PHE A 624 8.51 -9.83 -3.31
C PHE A 624 6.99 -9.75 -3.26
N PHE A 625 6.43 -9.53 -4.45
CA PHE A 625 5.02 -9.75 -4.77
C PHE A 625 4.84 -10.87 -5.80
N LEU A 626 5.91 -11.20 -6.51
CA LEU A 626 5.97 -12.26 -7.48
C LEU A 626 6.67 -13.47 -6.87
N TYR A 627 6.08 -14.65 -7.05
CA TYR A 627 6.67 -15.93 -6.69
C TYR A 627 7.43 -16.50 -7.90
N PRO A 628 8.51 -17.28 -7.68
CA PRO A 628 9.08 -18.11 -8.73
C PRO A 628 8.18 -19.33 -8.93
N THR A 629 8.21 -19.95 -10.11
CA THR A 629 7.69 -21.33 -10.21
C THR A 629 8.44 -22.25 -9.25
N LYS A 630 7.80 -23.33 -8.79
CA LYS A 630 8.44 -24.28 -7.85
C LYS A 630 9.73 -24.88 -8.40
N ASP A 631 9.80 -25.09 -9.71
CA ASP A 631 11.00 -25.56 -10.43
C ASP A 631 11.98 -24.43 -10.79
N ARG A 632 11.61 -23.16 -10.55
CA ARG A 632 12.39 -21.95 -10.85
C ARG A 632 12.76 -21.82 -12.33
N LYS A 633 11.91 -22.31 -13.22
CA LYS A 633 12.12 -22.33 -14.67
C LYS A 633 10.91 -21.83 -15.45
N GLY A 634 10.07 -20.99 -14.87
CA GLY A 634 8.89 -20.45 -15.55
C GLY A 634 8.64 -18.97 -15.29
N ALA A 635 7.50 -18.50 -15.79
CA ALA A 635 7.00 -17.14 -15.60
C ALA A 635 6.85 -16.80 -14.11
N PRO A 636 6.96 -15.51 -13.72
CA PRO A 636 6.61 -15.10 -12.37
C PRO A 636 5.13 -15.41 -12.09
N ILE A 637 4.85 -15.82 -10.85
CA ILE A 637 3.52 -16.11 -10.35
C ILE A 637 3.05 -14.92 -9.50
N ASP A 638 1.93 -14.31 -9.87
CA ASP A 638 1.37 -13.18 -9.14
C ASP A 638 0.90 -13.56 -7.75
N SER A 639 0.88 -12.58 -6.85
CA SER A 639 0.17 -12.66 -5.57
C SER A 639 -1.13 -11.87 -5.62
N ILE A 640 -2.05 -12.19 -4.71
CA ILE A 640 -3.23 -11.34 -4.42
C ILE A 640 -2.80 -9.90 -4.12
N ARG A 641 -1.71 -9.71 -3.35
CA ARG A 641 -1.16 -8.38 -3.04
C ARG A 641 -0.79 -7.63 -4.32
N TRP A 642 -0.17 -8.29 -5.29
CA TRP A 642 0.24 -7.63 -6.55
C TRP A 642 -0.96 -7.18 -7.39
N GLU A 643 -1.97 -8.04 -7.53
CA GLU A 643 -3.20 -7.72 -8.25
C GLU A 643 -3.95 -6.54 -7.61
N LEU A 644 -3.98 -6.50 -6.29
CA LEU A 644 -4.64 -5.42 -5.55
C LEU A 644 -3.86 -4.11 -5.56
N TYR A 645 -2.54 -4.18 -5.72
CA TYR A 645 -1.76 -2.97 -5.99
C TYR A 645 -2.12 -2.37 -7.36
N ARG A 646 -2.26 -3.21 -8.41
CA ARG A 646 -2.72 -2.77 -9.73
C ARG A 646 -4.09 -2.10 -9.65
N GLU A 647 -5.07 -2.73 -9.01
CA GLU A 647 -6.42 -2.14 -8.87
C GLU A 647 -6.36 -0.80 -8.12
N GLY A 648 -5.49 -0.68 -7.09
CA GLY A 648 -5.26 0.60 -6.43
C GLY A 648 -4.67 1.67 -7.38
N VAL A 649 -3.74 1.32 -8.27
CA VAL A 649 -3.20 2.25 -9.29
C VAL A 649 -4.30 2.68 -10.26
N GLU A 650 -5.19 1.76 -10.67
CA GLU A 650 -6.36 2.06 -11.51
C GLU A 650 -7.36 2.98 -10.80
N ASP A 651 -7.58 2.77 -9.50
CA ASP A 651 -8.38 3.66 -8.65
C ASP A 651 -7.79 5.08 -8.58
N TYR A 652 -6.45 5.20 -8.48
CA TYR A 652 -5.75 6.49 -8.54
C TYR A 652 -5.98 7.20 -9.88
N ASP A 653 -5.91 6.45 -10.98
CA ASP A 653 -6.15 6.97 -12.33
C ASP A 653 -7.59 7.44 -12.50
N LEU A 654 -8.54 6.67 -11.97
CA LEU A 654 -9.96 7.00 -11.99
C LEU A 654 -10.26 8.29 -11.20
N LEU A 655 -9.68 8.45 -10.00
CA LEU A 655 -9.79 9.68 -9.20
C LEU A 655 -9.16 10.89 -9.90
N THR A 656 -8.05 10.68 -10.60
CA THR A 656 -7.38 11.73 -11.38
C THR A 656 -8.24 12.15 -12.57
N LEU A 657 -8.74 11.18 -13.33
CA LEU A 657 -9.65 11.43 -14.45
C LEU A 657 -10.93 12.14 -13.99
N PHE A 658 -11.50 11.74 -12.85
CA PHE A 658 -12.66 12.43 -12.27
C PHE A 658 -12.38 13.91 -12.00
N ALA A 659 -11.26 14.23 -11.34
CA ALA A 659 -10.89 15.61 -11.05
C ALA A 659 -10.74 16.42 -12.35
N GLU A 660 -10.04 15.88 -13.35
CA GLU A 660 -9.85 16.53 -14.66
C GLU A 660 -11.18 16.79 -15.39
N GLU A 661 -12.08 15.81 -15.43
CA GLU A 661 -13.39 15.93 -16.08
C GLU A 661 -14.30 16.91 -15.34
N GLN A 662 -14.25 16.94 -14.01
CA GLN A 662 -15.00 17.87 -13.18
C GLN A 662 -14.56 19.31 -13.49
N ASP A 663 -13.26 19.59 -13.50
CA ASP A 663 -12.72 20.91 -13.82
C ASP A 663 -12.99 21.31 -15.27
N ARG A 664 -12.93 20.36 -16.22
CA ARG A 664 -13.28 20.61 -17.63
C ARG A 664 -14.72 21.10 -17.76
N VAL A 665 -15.67 20.43 -17.11
CA VAL A 665 -17.09 20.83 -17.19
C VAL A 665 -17.35 22.13 -16.43
N LEU A 666 -16.73 22.36 -15.26
CA LEU A 666 -16.83 23.63 -14.56
C LEU A 666 -16.35 24.81 -15.40
N LYS A 667 -15.19 24.66 -16.05
CA LYS A 667 -14.64 25.66 -16.98
C LYS A 667 -15.61 25.92 -18.14
N ALA A 668 -16.21 24.88 -18.70
CA ALA A 668 -17.19 25.01 -19.78
C ALA A 668 -18.47 25.73 -19.34
N LEU A 669 -18.86 25.61 -18.07
CA LEU A 669 -20.00 26.32 -17.48
C LEU A 669 -19.65 27.76 -17.03
N GLY A 670 -18.37 28.15 -17.06
CA GLY A 670 -17.91 29.46 -16.57
C GLY A 670 -18.02 29.61 -15.05
N VAL A 671 -17.92 28.51 -14.30
CA VAL A 671 -18.07 28.50 -12.85
C VAL A 671 -16.70 28.49 -12.17
N SER A 672 -16.49 29.41 -11.22
CA SER A 672 -15.25 29.56 -10.46
C SER A 672 -15.35 29.13 -9.00
N ASP A 673 -16.44 28.47 -8.59
CA ASP A 673 -16.63 28.00 -7.21
C ASP A 673 -15.68 26.85 -6.89
N THR A 674 -14.64 27.14 -6.10
CA THR A 674 -13.59 26.18 -5.77
C THR A 674 -14.09 24.98 -4.97
N ARG A 675 -15.25 25.08 -4.30
CA ARG A 675 -15.86 23.94 -3.59
C ARG A 675 -16.31 22.84 -4.53
N LEU A 676 -16.62 23.18 -5.79
CA LEU A 676 -16.98 22.22 -6.82
C LEU A 676 -15.78 21.79 -7.68
N SER A 677 -14.59 22.36 -7.47
CA SER A 677 -13.39 21.97 -8.24
C SER A 677 -13.14 20.47 -8.20
N GLY A 678 -12.49 19.95 -9.24
CA GLY A 678 -12.05 18.56 -9.33
C GLY A 678 -11.28 18.13 -8.10
N GLN A 679 -10.35 18.97 -7.64
CA GLN A 679 -9.59 18.70 -6.42
C GLN A 679 -10.48 18.62 -5.17
N ALA A 680 -11.41 19.57 -4.96
CA ALA A 680 -12.28 19.57 -3.78
C ALA A 680 -13.22 18.35 -3.77
N GLN A 681 -13.80 18.01 -4.92
CA GLN A 681 -14.72 16.89 -5.04
C GLN A 681 -14.01 15.52 -4.99
N MET A 682 -12.79 15.43 -5.54
CA MET A 682 -11.96 14.24 -5.40
C MET A 682 -11.55 14.05 -3.93
N LEU A 683 -11.19 15.13 -3.22
CA LEU A 683 -10.85 15.07 -1.80
C LEU A 683 -12.03 14.57 -0.95
N GLU A 684 -13.27 14.94 -1.30
CA GLU A 684 -14.47 14.45 -0.65
C GLU A 684 -14.61 12.91 -0.80
N LEU A 685 -14.47 12.39 -2.03
CA LEU A 685 -14.59 10.96 -2.31
C LEU A 685 -13.42 10.15 -1.72
N VAL A 686 -12.18 10.57 -1.97
CA VAL A 686 -10.98 9.84 -1.51
C VAL A 686 -10.91 9.74 0.01
N SER A 687 -11.47 10.74 0.74
CA SER A 687 -11.47 10.77 2.21
C SER A 687 -12.41 9.74 2.84
N ARG A 688 -13.29 9.11 2.06
CA ARG A 688 -14.11 7.98 2.52
C ARG A 688 -13.28 6.71 2.68
N VAL A 689 -12.28 6.53 1.81
CA VAL A 689 -11.39 5.37 1.79
C VAL A 689 -10.12 5.65 2.59
N ALA A 690 -9.35 6.66 2.20
CA ALA A 690 -8.14 7.07 2.92
C ALA A 690 -8.56 7.99 4.06
N LEU A 691 -8.49 7.55 5.32
CA LEU A 691 -8.97 8.30 6.48
C LEU A 691 -7.89 9.23 7.06
N SER A 692 -6.64 8.79 7.01
CA SER A 692 -5.46 9.57 7.39
C SER A 692 -4.28 9.19 6.47
N THR A 693 -3.07 9.67 6.78
CA THR A 693 -1.84 9.21 6.10
C THR A 693 -1.55 7.74 6.41
N VAL A 694 -1.98 7.28 7.59
CA VAL A 694 -1.77 5.93 8.11
C VAL A 694 -2.97 5.04 7.79
N ASP A 695 -4.17 5.52 8.03
CA ASP A 695 -5.39 4.70 8.08
C ASP A 695 -6.21 4.79 6.80
N ALA A 696 -6.81 3.67 6.46
CA ALA A 696 -7.90 3.57 5.51
C ALA A 696 -9.12 2.93 6.19
N THR A 697 -10.28 2.99 5.56
CA THR A 697 -11.47 2.24 5.98
C THR A 697 -11.16 0.75 6.09
N ASP A 698 -11.69 0.09 7.11
CA ASP A 698 -11.65 -1.37 7.30
C ASP A 698 -12.83 -2.09 6.63
N ASP A 699 -13.81 -1.34 6.11
CA ASP A 699 -14.97 -1.88 5.42
C ASP A 699 -14.70 -1.95 3.90
N PRO A 700 -14.54 -3.14 3.32
CA PRO A 700 -14.27 -3.29 1.88
C PRO A 700 -15.39 -2.71 1.00
N ARG A 701 -16.63 -2.63 1.52
CA ARG A 701 -17.77 -2.04 0.78
C ARG A 701 -17.56 -0.56 0.51
N VAL A 702 -16.90 0.16 1.42
CA VAL A 702 -16.64 1.59 1.26
C VAL A 702 -15.70 1.84 0.08
N ILE A 703 -14.70 0.99 -0.13
CA ILE A 703 -13.78 1.09 -1.27
C ILE A 703 -14.53 0.88 -2.59
N GLU A 704 -15.27 -0.24 -2.69
CA GLU A 704 -16.01 -0.60 -3.90
C GLU A 704 -17.11 0.42 -4.25
N GLU A 705 -17.88 0.87 -3.26
CA GLU A 705 -18.94 1.85 -3.47
C GLU A 705 -18.39 3.23 -3.82
N THR A 706 -17.28 3.64 -3.19
CA THR A 706 -16.62 4.92 -3.51
C THR A 706 -16.05 4.88 -4.92
N ARG A 707 -15.36 3.81 -5.31
CA ARG A 707 -14.87 3.61 -6.68
C ARG A 707 -16.01 3.70 -7.70
N ARG A 708 -17.12 2.98 -7.46
CA ARG A 708 -18.32 3.05 -8.31
C ARG A 708 -18.87 4.48 -8.41
N ALA A 709 -18.94 5.20 -7.29
CA ALA A 709 -19.39 6.59 -7.28
C ALA A 709 -18.47 7.50 -8.11
N VAL A 710 -17.15 7.30 -8.07
CA VAL A 710 -16.19 8.03 -8.92
C VAL A 710 -16.46 7.72 -10.40
N ALA A 711 -16.57 6.44 -10.77
CA ALA A 711 -16.81 6.03 -12.16
C ALA A 711 -18.15 6.54 -12.72
N GLU A 712 -19.24 6.46 -11.94
CA GLU A 712 -20.53 7.00 -12.35
C GLU A 712 -20.50 8.53 -12.54
N ARG A 713 -19.69 9.24 -11.75
CA ARG A 713 -19.45 10.68 -11.93
C ARG A 713 -18.64 10.97 -13.19
N VAL A 714 -17.58 10.22 -13.47
CA VAL A 714 -16.80 10.35 -14.73
C VAL A 714 -17.70 10.14 -15.95
N GLU A 715 -18.47 9.05 -15.94
CA GLU A 715 -19.41 8.73 -17.03
C GLU A 715 -20.43 9.86 -17.25
N PHE A 716 -20.99 10.42 -16.17
CA PHE A 716 -21.90 11.55 -16.25
C PHE A 716 -21.23 12.80 -16.84
N LEU A 717 -20.02 13.15 -16.39
CA LEU A 717 -19.29 14.35 -16.83
C LEU A 717 -18.84 14.26 -18.30
N ARG A 718 -18.42 13.07 -18.76
CA ARG A 718 -18.04 12.85 -20.16
C ARG A 718 -19.21 12.95 -21.13
N ARG A 719 -20.44 12.74 -20.66
CA ARG A 719 -21.65 13.04 -21.45
C ARG A 719 -21.86 14.55 -21.61
N ALA A 720 -20.99 15.43 -21.11
CA ALA A 720 -21.08 16.89 -21.18
C ALA A 720 -22.43 17.43 -20.66
N PRO A 721 -22.74 17.23 -19.37
CA PRO A 721 -23.99 17.68 -18.79
C PRO A 721 -24.07 19.21 -18.74
N ALA A 722 -25.29 19.75 -18.80
CA ALA A 722 -25.51 21.18 -18.63
C ALA A 722 -25.44 21.62 -17.15
N ALA A 723 -24.91 20.77 -16.27
CA ALA A 723 -24.75 21.04 -14.85
C ALA A 723 -23.63 20.17 -14.25
N VAL A 724 -23.08 20.66 -13.14
CA VAL A 724 -22.12 19.96 -12.29
C VAL A 724 -22.70 19.89 -10.88
N ALA A 725 -22.56 18.74 -10.25
CA ALA A 725 -23.09 18.47 -8.92
C ALA A 725 -22.03 17.85 -8.02
N GLY A 726 -22.04 18.24 -6.74
CA GLY A 726 -21.07 17.74 -5.78
C GLY A 726 -21.43 17.99 -4.33
N PHE A 727 -20.85 17.18 -3.45
CA PHE A 727 -21.07 17.30 -2.02
C PHE A 727 -20.05 18.23 -1.39
N VAL A 728 -20.52 18.99 -0.40
CA VAL A 728 -19.67 19.79 0.49
C VAL A 728 -20.10 19.49 1.91
N THR A 729 -19.16 19.02 2.71
CA THR A 729 -19.38 18.70 4.13
C THR A 729 -18.74 19.79 4.99
N GLY A 730 -19.51 20.35 5.92
CA GLY A 730 -19.03 21.32 6.89
C GLY A 730 -19.68 21.10 8.26
N ALA A 731 -19.46 22.03 9.20
CA ALA A 731 -19.96 21.91 10.57
C ALA A 731 -21.50 21.75 10.68
N LYS A 732 -22.27 22.23 9.69
CA LYS A 732 -23.73 22.16 9.66
C LYS A 732 -24.27 20.91 8.94
N GLY A 733 -23.40 19.98 8.56
CA GLY A 733 -23.73 18.77 7.80
C GLY A 733 -23.30 18.83 6.33
N THR A 734 -23.78 17.85 5.56
CA THR A 734 -23.46 17.70 4.13
C THR A 734 -24.51 18.40 3.28
N THR A 735 -24.05 19.13 2.27
CA THR A 735 -24.90 19.86 1.32
C THR A 735 -24.54 19.43 -0.09
N LEU A 736 -25.57 19.16 -0.91
CA LEU A 736 -25.42 19.04 -2.35
C LEU A 736 -25.39 20.44 -2.96
N LEU A 737 -24.31 20.75 -3.67
CA LEU A 737 -24.21 21.91 -4.55
C LEU A 737 -24.45 21.46 -5.99
N VAL A 738 -25.30 22.19 -6.72
CA VAL A 738 -25.48 22.01 -8.17
C VAL A 738 -25.38 23.35 -8.85
N THR A 739 -24.50 23.45 -9.83
CA THR A 739 -24.43 24.60 -10.75
C THR A 739 -24.84 24.15 -12.14
N ALA A 740 -25.63 24.96 -12.84
CA ALA A 740 -26.17 24.61 -14.14
C ALA A 740 -26.11 25.80 -15.11
N GLU A 741 -25.99 25.49 -16.39
CA GLU A 741 -26.04 26.49 -17.45
C GLU A 741 -27.39 27.23 -17.46
N LYS A 742 -27.37 28.50 -17.89
CA LYS A 742 -28.59 29.28 -18.07
C LYS A 742 -29.58 28.56 -18.99
N GLY A 743 -30.81 28.37 -18.52
CA GLY A 743 -31.88 27.69 -19.25
C GLY A 743 -31.95 26.18 -19.06
N ALA A 744 -31.03 25.58 -18.31
CA ALA A 744 -31.16 24.19 -17.87
C ALA A 744 -32.18 24.08 -16.72
N ARG A 745 -33.04 23.06 -16.77
CA ARG A 745 -33.93 22.68 -15.66
C ARG A 745 -33.23 21.63 -14.80
N VAL A 746 -33.08 21.91 -13.51
CA VAL A 746 -32.52 20.98 -12.52
C VAL A 746 -33.63 20.45 -11.61
N VAL A 747 -33.64 19.14 -11.39
CA VAL A 747 -34.54 18.46 -10.46
C VAL A 747 -33.67 17.63 -9.50
N VAL A 748 -33.87 17.82 -8.20
CA VAL A 748 -33.19 17.06 -7.14
C VAL A 748 -34.25 16.26 -6.39
N ASP A 749 -34.11 14.93 -6.38
CA ASP A 749 -35.06 13.99 -5.78
C ASP A 749 -36.53 14.26 -6.15
N GLY A 750 -36.76 14.48 -7.45
CA GLY A 750 -38.09 14.79 -8.01
C GLY A 750 -38.57 16.22 -7.77
N LYS A 751 -37.84 17.04 -7.00
CA LYS A 751 -38.20 18.44 -6.70
C LYS A 751 -37.45 19.41 -7.62
N PRO A 752 -38.16 20.22 -8.44
CA PRO A 752 -37.53 21.26 -9.26
C PRO A 752 -36.75 22.26 -8.39
N GLN A 753 -35.60 22.69 -8.88
CA GLN A 753 -34.74 23.65 -8.21
C GLN A 753 -34.54 24.89 -9.10
N THR A 754 -34.34 26.06 -8.48
CA THR A 754 -34.14 27.34 -9.17
C THR A 754 -32.91 28.06 -8.62
N GLY A 755 -32.16 28.73 -9.50
CA GLY A 755 -30.97 29.50 -9.13
C GLY A 755 -29.74 29.07 -9.94
N ALA A 756 -28.75 29.96 -10.01
CA ALA A 756 -27.47 29.66 -10.67
C ALA A 756 -26.58 28.71 -9.85
N MET A 757 -26.72 28.77 -8.53
CA MET A 757 -26.12 27.85 -7.56
C MET A 757 -27.24 27.30 -6.68
N ILE A 758 -27.54 26.02 -6.83
CA ILE A 758 -28.53 25.29 -6.05
C ILE A 758 -27.81 24.65 -4.87
N SER A 759 -28.39 24.80 -3.68
CA SER A 759 -27.86 24.28 -2.43
C SER A 759 -28.96 23.51 -1.71
N VAL A 760 -28.79 22.20 -1.58
CA VAL A 760 -29.78 21.30 -0.97
C VAL A 760 -29.11 20.55 0.19
N PRO A 761 -29.56 20.74 1.45
CA PRO A 761 -29.10 19.92 2.57
C PRO A 761 -29.44 18.44 2.33
N VAL A 762 -28.49 17.56 2.58
CA VAL A 762 -28.66 16.11 2.36
C VAL A 762 -28.34 15.33 3.62
N LYS A 763 -29.01 14.19 3.79
CA LYS A 763 -28.71 13.28 4.89
C LYS A 763 -27.52 12.40 4.51
N PRO A 764 -26.50 12.25 5.36
CA PRO A 764 -25.42 11.30 5.12
C PRO A 764 -25.95 9.89 4.82
N GLY A 765 -25.33 9.21 3.85
CA GLY A 765 -25.69 7.84 3.47
C GLY A 765 -26.96 7.69 2.62
N GLN A 766 -27.67 8.77 2.28
CA GLN A 766 -28.80 8.71 1.35
C GLN A 766 -28.38 9.12 -0.07
N PRO A 767 -28.61 8.28 -1.08
CA PRO A 767 -28.31 8.65 -2.46
C PRO A 767 -29.23 9.78 -2.93
N VAL A 768 -28.66 10.72 -3.69
CA VAL A 768 -29.37 11.90 -4.20
C VAL A 768 -29.43 11.83 -5.71
N ARG A 769 -30.64 11.90 -6.27
CA ARG A 769 -30.86 11.88 -7.71
C ARG A 769 -30.90 13.31 -8.24
N VAL A 770 -29.99 13.61 -9.17
CA VAL A 770 -29.95 14.87 -9.90
C VAL A 770 -30.33 14.61 -11.35
N GLU A 771 -31.37 15.27 -11.82
CA GLU A 771 -31.79 15.27 -13.23
C GLU A 771 -31.62 16.66 -13.82
N VAL A 772 -30.99 16.72 -15.00
CA VAL A 772 -30.66 17.97 -15.68
C VAL A 772 -31.21 17.89 -17.09
N THR A 773 -32.10 18.82 -17.44
CA THR A 773 -32.74 18.88 -18.75
C THR A 773 -32.38 20.17 -19.47
N ARG A 774 -31.86 20.07 -20.69
CA ARG A 774 -31.62 21.20 -21.60
C ARG A 774 -32.19 20.87 -22.98
N GLY A 775 -33.13 21.70 -23.45
CA GLY A 775 -33.89 21.40 -24.66
C GLY A 775 -34.64 20.06 -24.52
N LYS A 776 -34.39 19.12 -25.44
CA LYS A 776 -34.97 17.76 -25.41
C LYS A 776 -34.10 16.72 -24.69
N ALA A 777 -32.89 17.07 -24.25
CA ALA A 777 -31.96 16.14 -23.64
C ALA A 777 -32.05 16.18 -22.12
N THR A 778 -32.27 15.02 -21.50
CA THR A 778 -32.23 14.84 -20.04
C THR A 778 -31.09 13.90 -19.67
N LYS A 779 -30.24 14.33 -18.72
CA LYS A 779 -29.15 13.53 -18.14
C LYS A 779 -29.40 13.36 -16.65
N ARG A 780 -28.99 12.21 -16.11
CA ARG A 780 -29.24 11.85 -14.72
C ARG A 780 -27.96 11.32 -14.08
N ILE A 781 -27.79 11.64 -12.81
CA ILE A 781 -26.78 11.04 -11.95
C ILE A 781 -27.39 10.74 -10.58
N VAL A 782 -26.96 9.65 -9.97
CA VAL A 782 -27.20 9.34 -8.56
C VAL A 782 -25.89 9.57 -7.83
N LEU A 783 -25.86 10.57 -6.96
CA LEU A 783 -24.71 10.85 -6.11
C LEU A 783 -24.88 10.07 -4.81
N ARG A 784 -23.86 9.32 -4.43
CA ARG A 784 -23.88 8.42 -3.27
C ARG A 784 -22.99 8.94 -2.15
#